data_AF-A0A959FSZ2-F1
#
_entry.id   AF-A0A959FSZ2-F1
#
_cell.length_a   1.000
_cell.length_b   1.000
_cell.length_c   1.000
_cell.angle_alpha   90.00
_cell.angle_beta   90.00
_cell.angle_gamma   90.00
#
_symmetry.space_group_name_H-M   'P 1'
#
loop_
_entity.id
_entity.type
_entity.pdbx_description
1 polymer ?
#
loop_
_entity_poly.entity_id
_entity_poly.type
_entity_poly.pdbx_seq_one_letter_code
_entity_poly.pdbx_strand_id
1 'polypeptide(L)'
;MGTNVPTNWYQKDIHESYVEKIFETISSEAQTGDEFIILGDLFDFWTYPPDKTPPTAQQIIDANPNILGPNGALVKLINQGKVKVSYLKGNHDITTSQDDLHLISDKIQLQSDIYISDGVGYTHGHIYTIFNAPDPNQPIPVGHYVTRAISYYLQQKHENAANEPGFGVPAVRTDVVENIMKDMLKSGNPEKISATTDFLEAIQKETGIPMDAKVVLPHNLGTKTYQQAIADYKDLWANWITTNNFINDSGRGFMTSYKSAYADIDGSYMGWFAQELAMHLNVDLVIMGHTHVPKLGLQDGIVNYMNTGFECVPVPDMSKQVITYGRITTTPGQAPKPELFSITKSNSSYTVKSDNPGPALLISEHSEGDYSCYITIENDSGEELEYVTAAADHGYFAVIPPKIIPTWQKGQLWLQDNPGLHGSEGSVTYKGQESGKSYQFNFECPTGIYSNKASGPGDFYTKSGSVSNNWGNEGHVQSSGHPFFVKYMIDYSTRSNWIPTSTLSKLVETAGFLYDPSQEIIYSRMNPIQRDFGYAYNYDKFATLMDFDIDCEPIFFDYAGKKWRIEFWKGQYGLETGCEIGIYNRDTSDHDLKYTLLDAALGEAGNPDQQYYYSCAGNEDLLQMSFTLKKNGQKLFSRGPEKHWWLTGFKWGVYSEPTELTMDIDITLKDAAMTARFVAALKQLQYNPAQNGNNVTFTFDRPKTQQPPKQNIDTVRKSNKDLVNAYQALKLKSNDPNQIADELDENMSDSVINYGEFFKRMIDVALLSIENWLTAISDLRNFKVMDFSTVVDFRNWSQDTMLLRGYAPAKSTFPPGQDCGTFMVKPARKILPGDNGRLLIQDNFGAHGGEGWVAYDIMKPDGTRQTVNFSFGCPTGVYDNYVRIQSDQPLPPNFINYVAVSGDTKTFDGAKPNEIPDHGHPLHIRITVGTEAPKPNPVPTPAKPIEISGPPTFVSAWGSQGSAPGQFNNPQDIAVDSQCNVYVTDSSNNRVQKFDANGNFLKEWNSGLQSPWGIVTDNQDNIYVANPGEHNILKFSSEGQLLLTISGEGDGNGQFGAGRPSGPMGITVDKNGNIYAVDPSLTRVQKFDPSGNFLLTWNLPDYTTGANGITVDDNLIVYVGDFYGSIHKFSDTGNFLGGNFPDSKGSGGLRMVENKYLFVANNLDQCIQVFSPDGQLITKWGSRGSGEGQFNYPWGIAVDKQGFAYTAGQNNPRVQKFSFSG
;
A
#
# COMPACT_ATOMS: atom_id res chain seq x y z
N MET A 1 -23.53 5.07 55.71
CA MET A 1 -22.57 3.98 55.46
C MET A 1 -23.16 2.71 56.05
N GLY A 2 -23.19 1.58 55.32
CA GLY A 2 -23.88 0.37 55.79
C GLY A 2 -23.27 -0.97 55.37
N THR A 3 -21.98 -1.06 55.04
CA THR A 3 -20.94 -1.61 55.96
C THR A 3 -19.63 -0.81 55.96
N ASN A 4 -19.66 0.48 55.65
CA ASN A 4 -18.49 1.34 55.90
C ASN A 4 -17.27 1.03 54.99
N VAL A 5 -17.46 0.63 53.73
CA VAL A 5 -16.51 1.05 52.68
C VAL A 5 -17.24 1.31 51.34
N PRO A 6 -17.42 2.60 50.97
CA PRO A 6 -18.15 3.07 49.78
C PRO A 6 -17.23 3.26 48.55
N THR A 7 -17.77 3.30 47.34
CA THR A 7 -17.09 3.76 46.09
C THR A 7 -15.83 3.02 45.62
N ASN A 8 -15.36 3.31 44.40
CA ASN A 8 -14.12 2.73 43.86
C ASN A 8 -12.91 3.05 44.76
N TRP A 9 -12.88 4.25 45.36
CA TRP A 9 -11.75 4.73 46.15
C TRP A 9 -11.61 4.11 47.54
N TYR A 10 -12.51 3.24 47.99
CA TYR A 10 -12.31 2.51 49.24
C TYR A 10 -12.11 1.00 49.05
N GLN A 11 -11.81 0.59 47.81
CA GLN A 11 -11.48 -0.78 47.43
C GLN A 11 -10.00 -0.89 47.08
N LYS A 12 -9.15 -0.48 48.03
CA LYS A 12 -7.70 -0.38 47.84
C LYS A 12 -7.04 -1.68 47.33
N ASP A 13 -7.51 -2.84 47.79
CA ASP A 13 -6.98 -4.16 47.41
C ASP A 13 -7.21 -4.51 45.93
N ILE A 14 -7.99 -3.67 45.23
CA ILE A 14 -8.47 -3.88 43.86
C ILE A 14 -7.84 -2.84 42.93
N HIS A 15 -7.91 -1.55 43.31
CA HIS A 15 -7.46 -0.43 42.48
C HIS A 15 -5.99 -0.05 42.70
N GLU A 16 -5.48 -0.09 43.93
CA GLU A 16 -4.11 0.38 44.22
C GLU A 16 -3.07 -0.43 43.47
N SER A 17 -3.11 -1.76 43.54
CA SER A 17 -2.15 -2.60 42.83
C SER A 17 -2.17 -2.42 41.30
N TYR A 18 -3.33 -2.07 40.73
CA TYR A 18 -3.45 -1.79 39.30
C TYR A 18 -2.85 -0.43 38.93
N VAL A 19 -3.28 0.65 39.61
CA VAL A 19 -2.82 2.02 39.32
C VAL A 19 -1.34 2.20 39.67
N GLU A 20 -0.87 1.60 40.77
CA GLU A 20 0.55 1.51 41.09
C GLU A 20 1.33 0.88 39.95
N LYS A 21 0.78 -0.19 39.32
CA LYS A 21 1.46 -0.85 38.21
C LYS A 21 1.58 0.04 36.97
N ILE A 22 0.58 0.89 36.67
CA ILE A 22 0.70 1.91 35.62
C ILE A 22 1.87 2.84 35.94
N PHE A 23 1.86 3.42 37.15
CA PHE A 23 2.86 4.42 37.54
C PHE A 23 4.27 3.83 37.61
N GLU A 24 4.44 2.60 38.08
CA GLU A 24 5.71 1.88 38.05
C GLU A 24 6.23 1.69 36.62
N THR A 25 5.36 1.25 35.69
CA THR A 25 5.74 1.06 34.29
C THR A 25 6.16 2.39 33.67
N ILE A 26 5.32 3.44 33.78
CA ILE A 26 5.63 4.79 33.28
C ILE A 26 6.93 5.29 33.89
N SER A 27 7.11 5.13 35.20
CA SER A 27 8.31 5.55 35.92
C SER A 27 9.58 4.85 35.41
N SER A 28 9.49 3.56 35.08
CA SER A 28 10.62 2.77 34.58
C SER A 28 11.04 3.17 33.16
N GLU A 29 10.09 3.64 32.35
CA GLU A 29 10.30 3.98 30.93
C GLU A 29 10.57 5.47 30.71
N ALA A 30 10.09 6.34 31.61
CA ALA A 30 10.16 7.78 31.44
C ALA A 30 11.59 8.31 31.26
N GLN A 31 11.71 9.27 30.36
CA GLN A 31 12.91 10.05 30.06
C GLN A 31 12.75 11.50 30.53
N THR A 32 13.87 12.22 30.61
CA THR A 32 13.86 13.63 31.03
C THR A 32 13.20 14.47 29.94
N GLY A 33 12.12 15.16 30.27
CA GLY A 33 11.37 16.01 29.35
C GLY A 33 10.03 15.42 28.91
N ASP A 34 9.73 14.18 29.27
CA ASP A 34 8.43 13.57 28.98
C ASP A 34 7.29 14.30 29.71
N GLU A 35 6.08 14.26 29.15
CA GLU A 35 4.88 14.78 29.79
C GLU A 35 3.91 13.64 30.13
N PHE A 36 3.43 13.63 31.36
CA PHE A 36 2.40 12.73 31.85
C PHE A 36 1.09 13.49 32.03
N ILE A 37 0.07 13.11 31.26
CA ILE A 37 -1.22 13.78 31.22
C ILE A 37 -2.27 12.88 31.87
N ILE A 38 -2.88 13.37 32.94
CA ILE A 38 -3.98 12.71 33.64
C ILE A 38 -5.29 13.25 33.06
N LEU A 39 -6.07 12.37 32.44
CA LEU A 39 -7.40 12.67 31.92
C LEU A 39 -8.45 12.35 32.99
N GLY A 40 -8.64 13.28 33.92
CA GLY A 40 -9.75 13.32 34.88
C GLY A 40 -9.97 12.09 35.76
N ASP A 41 -11.14 12.10 36.41
CA ASP A 41 -11.75 11.08 37.27
C ASP A 41 -10.86 10.51 38.40
N LEU A 42 -9.80 11.25 38.78
CA LEU A 42 -8.92 10.91 39.90
C LEU A 42 -9.59 11.17 41.26
N PHE A 43 -10.57 12.07 41.31
CA PHE A 43 -11.35 12.36 42.51
C PHE A 43 -12.84 12.14 42.23
N ASP A 44 -13.30 10.88 42.23
CA ASP A 44 -14.72 10.58 42.01
C ASP A 44 -15.59 11.06 43.20
N PHE A 45 -16.34 12.14 43.00
CA PHE A 45 -17.27 12.70 43.98
C PHE A 45 -18.73 12.24 43.81
N TRP A 46 -19.03 11.37 42.85
CA TRP A 46 -20.40 11.16 42.35
C TRP A 46 -21.12 9.97 43.01
N THR A 47 -20.40 8.95 43.46
CA THR A 47 -20.96 7.65 43.88
C THR A 47 -21.37 7.57 45.37
N TYR A 48 -22.18 8.51 45.89
CA TYR A 48 -22.60 8.53 47.31
C TYR A 48 -24.12 8.58 47.48
N PRO A 49 -24.69 8.12 48.61
CA PRO A 49 -26.11 8.32 48.90
C PRO A 49 -26.49 9.81 48.80
N PRO A 50 -27.69 10.15 48.31
CA PRO A 50 -28.07 11.54 48.01
C PRO A 50 -27.98 12.45 49.24
N ASP A 51 -28.26 11.94 50.44
CA ASP A 51 -28.24 12.69 51.69
C ASP A 51 -26.84 12.83 52.33
N LYS A 52 -25.78 12.34 51.66
CA LYS A 52 -24.41 12.35 52.19
C LYS A 52 -23.51 13.31 51.42
N THR A 53 -22.76 14.08 52.18
CA THR A 53 -21.64 14.87 51.68
C THR A 53 -20.62 13.92 51.04
N PRO A 54 -20.23 14.14 49.76
CA PRO A 54 -19.12 13.41 49.17
C PRO A 54 -17.81 13.69 49.92
N PRO A 55 -16.81 12.80 49.85
CA PRO A 55 -15.53 12.99 50.52
C PRO A 55 -14.78 14.18 49.92
N THR A 56 -13.93 14.76 50.76
CA THR A 56 -12.93 15.75 50.33
C THR A 56 -11.78 15.06 49.59
N ALA A 57 -11.03 15.81 48.78
CA ALA A 57 -9.80 15.31 48.15
C ALA A 57 -8.84 14.69 49.18
N GLN A 58 -8.68 15.32 50.36
CA GLN A 58 -7.88 14.77 51.46
C GLN A 58 -8.36 13.39 51.92
N GLN A 59 -9.67 13.19 52.07
CA GLN A 59 -10.22 11.90 52.47
C GLN A 59 -9.99 10.81 51.42
N ILE A 60 -10.01 11.17 50.12
CA ILE A 60 -9.68 10.24 49.02
C ILE A 60 -8.19 9.87 49.06
N ILE A 61 -7.31 10.85 49.28
CA ILE A 61 -5.86 10.64 49.44
C ILE A 61 -5.57 9.73 50.64
N ASP A 62 -6.20 9.99 51.79
CA ASP A 62 -6.02 9.20 53.01
C ASP A 62 -6.51 7.75 52.84
N ALA A 63 -7.53 7.54 51.99
CA ALA A 63 -8.05 6.21 51.67
C ALA A 63 -7.13 5.42 50.70
N ASN A 64 -6.31 6.11 49.90
CA ASN A 64 -5.45 5.50 48.86
C ASN A 64 -3.99 5.98 48.96
N PRO A 65 -3.34 5.76 50.11
CA PRO A 65 -2.03 6.33 50.41
C PRO A 65 -0.92 5.76 49.51
N ASN A 66 -1.10 4.58 48.91
CA ASN A 66 -0.08 3.97 48.06
C ASN A 66 -0.07 4.55 46.63
N ILE A 67 -1.16 5.20 46.21
CA ILE A 67 -1.24 5.90 44.93
C ILE A 67 -0.95 7.39 45.12
N LEU A 68 -1.76 8.05 45.98
CA LEU A 68 -1.88 9.52 46.06
C LEU A 68 -1.19 10.12 47.29
N GLY A 69 -0.80 9.30 48.27
CA GLY A 69 -0.15 9.76 49.50
C GLY A 69 1.28 10.29 49.26
N PRO A 70 1.93 10.88 50.28
CA PRO A 70 3.27 11.47 50.16
C PRO A 70 4.37 10.49 49.70
N ASN A 71 4.16 9.18 49.91
CA ASN A 71 5.05 8.11 49.46
C ASN A 71 4.40 7.24 48.37
N GLY A 72 3.28 7.70 47.82
CA GLY A 72 2.50 7.01 46.80
C GLY A 72 3.20 7.00 45.44
N ALA A 73 2.74 6.13 44.55
CA ALA A 73 3.34 5.92 43.25
C ALA A 73 3.34 7.18 42.35
N LEU A 74 2.30 8.01 42.41
CA LEU A 74 2.25 9.27 41.66
C LEU A 74 3.29 10.28 42.16
N VAL A 75 3.42 10.45 43.48
CA VAL A 75 4.43 11.35 44.08
C VAL A 75 5.85 10.85 43.80
N LYS A 76 6.07 9.53 43.83
CA LYS A 76 7.36 8.93 43.45
C LYS A 76 7.72 9.24 41.99
N LEU A 77 6.77 9.11 41.06
CA LEU A 77 6.97 9.47 39.65
C LEU A 77 7.37 10.94 39.50
N ILE A 78 6.63 11.85 40.16
CA ILE A 78 6.89 13.29 40.14
C ILE A 78 8.28 13.63 40.72
N ASN A 79 8.66 12.99 41.83
CA ASN A 79 9.92 13.27 42.51
C ASN A 79 11.17 12.76 41.77
N GLN A 80 11.01 11.88 40.78
CA GLN A 80 12.11 11.50 39.89
C GLN A 80 12.58 12.67 39.03
N GLY A 81 11.77 13.71 38.85
CA GLY A 81 12.13 14.92 38.10
C GLY A 81 12.30 14.71 36.61
N LYS A 82 11.83 13.57 36.08
CA LYS A 82 11.89 13.23 34.65
C LYS A 82 10.72 13.79 33.86
N VAL A 83 9.52 13.80 34.47
CA VAL A 83 8.26 14.11 33.79
C VAL A 83 7.62 15.40 34.29
N LYS A 84 6.95 16.13 33.39
CA LYS A 84 5.94 17.15 33.74
C LYS A 84 4.60 16.46 33.94
N VAL A 85 3.80 16.87 34.94
CA VAL A 85 2.47 16.31 35.16
C VAL A 85 1.38 17.36 34.93
N SER A 86 0.50 17.08 33.97
CA SER A 86 -0.65 17.91 33.61
C SER A 86 -1.94 17.17 33.95
N TYR A 87 -2.92 17.88 34.52
CA TYR A 87 -4.21 17.33 34.93
C TYR A 87 -5.34 18.02 34.18
N LEU A 88 -6.11 17.26 33.40
CA LEU A 88 -7.34 17.74 32.77
C LEU A 88 -8.52 17.27 33.63
N LYS A 89 -9.48 18.16 33.88
CA LYS A 89 -10.65 17.82 34.68
C LYS A 89 -11.55 16.84 33.94
N GLY A 90 -12.03 15.85 34.68
CA GLY A 90 -13.12 14.99 34.28
C GLY A 90 -14.47 15.50 34.76
N ASN A 91 -15.50 14.77 34.35
CA ASN A 91 -16.86 15.03 34.81
C ASN A 91 -16.99 14.63 36.30
N HIS A 92 -16.37 13.53 36.75
CA HIS A 92 -16.54 13.05 38.14
C HIS A 92 -15.84 13.92 39.19
N ASP A 93 -14.88 14.73 38.75
CA ASP A 93 -14.02 15.55 39.58
C ASP A 93 -14.04 17.03 39.15
N ILE A 94 -15.12 17.47 38.49
CA ILE A 94 -15.29 18.81 37.89
C ILE A 94 -15.03 19.97 38.87
N THR A 95 -15.21 19.74 40.17
CA THR A 95 -14.96 20.70 41.24
C THR A 95 -13.52 20.73 41.74
N THR A 96 -12.64 19.86 41.23
CA THR A 96 -11.23 19.79 41.62
C THR A 96 -10.54 21.11 41.35
N SER A 97 -9.89 21.64 42.38
CA SER A 97 -9.11 22.87 42.31
C SER A 97 -7.61 22.56 42.23
N GLN A 98 -6.83 23.58 41.87
CA GLN A 98 -5.37 23.49 41.96
C GLN A 98 -4.89 23.20 43.39
N ASP A 99 -5.61 23.72 44.41
CA ASP A 99 -5.29 23.47 45.81
C ASP A 99 -5.53 22.01 46.21
N ASP A 100 -6.56 21.36 45.66
CA ASP A 100 -6.80 19.93 45.89
C ASP A 100 -5.66 19.07 45.31
N LEU A 101 -5.13 19.43 44.12
CA LEU A 101 -3.99 18.74 43.50
C LEU A 101 -2.69 18.97 44.28
N HIS A 102 -2.51 20.15 44.87
CA HIS A 102 -1.37 20.45 45.74
C HIS A 102 -1.31 19.61 47.01
N LEU A 103 -2.44 19.02 47.45
CA LEU A 103 -2.42 18.03 48.54
C LEU A 103 -1.60 16.79 48.19
N ILE A 104 -1.44 16.47 46.90
CA ILE A 104 -0.58 15.40 46.39
C ILE A 104 0.83 15.94 46.11
N SER A 105 0.94 17.00 45.30
CA SER A 105 2.21 17.63 44.93
C SER A 105 2.01 19.01 44.31
N ASP A 106 2.90 19.95 44.62
CA ASP A 106 2.95 21.30 44.06
C ASP A 106 3.40 21.36 42.58
N LYS A 107 3.82 20.21 42.03
CA LYS A 107 4.30 20.09 40.64
C LYS A 107 3.23 19.60 39.65
N ILE A 108 2.01 19.32 40.10
CA ILE A 108 0.90 18.95 39.22
C ILE A 108 0.23 20.22 38.71
N GLN A 109 0.13 20.39 37.40
CA GLN A 109 -0.50 21.56 36.81
C GLN A 109 -1.92 21.24 36.33
N LEU A 110 -2.92 21.95 36.86
CA LEU A 110 -4.27 21.93 36.33
C LEU A 110 -4.31 22.62 34.97
N GLN A 111 -4.84 21.94 33.96
CA GLN A 111 -5.06 22.47 32.61
C GLN A 111 -6.53 22.87 32.42
N SER A 112 -6.79 23.70 31.41
CA SER A 112 -8.15 23.96 30.90
C SER A 112 -8.77 22.70 30.31
N ASP A 113 -10.10 22.71 30.08
CA ASP A 113 -10.87 21.55 29.60
C ASP A 113 -10.31 20.88 28.34
N ILE A 114 -9.60 21.64 27.49
CA ILE A 114 -8.81 21.15 26.37
C ILE A 114 -7.35 21.60 26.56
N TYR A 115 -6.42 20.66 26.38
CA TYR A 115 -4.96 20.88 26.40
C TYR A 115 -4.37 20.56 25.03
N ILE A 116 -3.48 21.40 24.50
CA ILE A 116 -2.85 21.21 23.18
C ILE A 116 -1.33 21.20 23.33
N SER A 117 -0.70 20.15 22.82
CA SER A 117 0.76 19.98 22.80
C SER A 117 1.20 19.42 21.45
N ASP A 118 2.09 20.13 20.73
CA ASP A 118 2.76 19.67 19.51
C ASP A 118 1.88 18.86 18.51
N GLY A 119 0.82 19.50 17.99
CA GLY A 119 -0.07 18.85 17.02
C GLY A 119 -0.97 17.75 17.61
N VAL A 120 -1.04 17.65 18.94
CA VAL A 120 -1.89 16.72 19.69
C VAL A 120 -2.85 17.50 20.59
N GLY A 121 -4.15 17.20 20.51
CA GLY A 121 -5.18 17.74 21.40
C GLY A 121 -5.63 16.69 22.43
N TYR A 122 -5.72 17.08 23.69
CA TYR A 122 -6.19 16.24 24.80
C TYR A 122 -7.49 16.82 25.37
N THR A 123 -8.47 15.97 25.61
CA THR A 123 -9.70 16.32 26.32
C THR A 123 -10.21 15.13 27.14
N HIS A 124 -10.94 15.38 28.22
CA HIS A 124 -11.58 14.29 28.96
C HIS A 124 -12.71 13.63 28.16
N GLY A 125 -13.38 14.40 27.30
CA GLY A 125 -14.52 13.94 26.47
C GLY A 125 -15.89 14.51 26.90
N HIS A 126 -15.98 15.14 28.08
CA HIS A 126 -17.26 15.62 28.62
C HIS A 126 -17.92 16.76 27.82
N ILE A 127 -17.14 17.48 27.00
CA ILE A 127 -17.67 18.52 26.11
C ILE A 127 -18.54 17.93 24.99
N TYR A 128 -18.49 16.62 24.75
CA TYR A 128 -19.20 15.94 23.66
C TYR A 128 -20.30 15.00 24.14
N THR A 129 -20.65 15.12 25.41
CA THR A 129 -21.58 14.25 26.12
C THR A 129 -22.65 15.14 26.75
N ILE A 130 -23.89 15.06 26.28
CA ILE A 130 -24.93 15.98 26.70
C ILE A 130 -25.36 15.81 28.16
N PHE A 131 -25.26 14.59 28.72
CA PHE A 131 -25.61 14.30 30.11
C PHE A 131 -24.44 14.51 31.08
N ASN A 132 -23.22 14.61 30.55
CA ASN A 132 -21.99 14.84 31.32
C ASN A 132 -21.38 16.22 31.09
N ALA A 133 -21.91 17.01 30.15
CA ALA A 133 -21.52 18.39 29.93
C ALA A 133 -22.04 19.29 31.06
N PRO A 134 -21.23 20.22 31.58
CA PRO A 134 -21.72 21.26 32.48
C PRO A 134 -22.70 22.20 31.73
N ASP A 135 -23.82 22.55 32.35
CA ASP A 135 -24.66 23.64 31.86
C ASP A 135 -23.91 24.96 32.17
N PRO A 136 -23.81 25.92 31.24
CA PRO A 136 -23.23 27.24 31.52
C PRO A 136 -23.84 27.94 32.75
N ASN A 137 -25.07 27.57 33.13
CA ASN A 137 -25.80 28.08 34.29
C ASN A 137 -25.76 27.15 35.51
N GLN A 138 -25.24 25.91 35.40
CA GLN A 138 -25.13 24.94 36.50
C GLN A 138 -23.75 24.29 36.53
N PRO A 139 -22.95 24.48 37.60
CA PRO A 139 -21.56 24.03 37.65
C PRO A 139 -21.37 22.51 37.81
N ILE A 140 -22.46 21.73 37.85
CA ILE A 140 -22.43 20.27 38.05
C ILE A 140 -23.13 19.60 36.86
N PRO A 141 -22.65 18.47 36.34
CA PRO A 141 -23.35 17.71 35.29
C PRO A 141 -24.61 16.97 35.76
N VAL A 142 -25.49 16.64 34.81
CA VAL A 142 -26.72 15.84 35.06
C VAL A 142 -26.37 14.46 35.63
N GLY A 143 -25.27 13.86 35.16
CA GLY A 143 -24.72 12.59 35.64
C GLY A 143 -24.55 12.51 37.16
N HIS A 144 -24.33 13.64 37.84
CA HIS A 144 -24.29 13.68 39.29
C HIS A 144 -25.62 13.28 39.93
N TYR A 145 -26.75 13.75 39.42
CA TYR A 145 -28.05 13.38 40.00
C TYR A 145 -28.44 11.94 39.66
N VAL A 146 -28.04 11.47 38.48
CA VAL A 146 -28.20 10.08 38.04
C VAL A 146 -27.49 9.11 38.99
N THR A 147 -26.21 9.32 39.24
CA THR A 147 -25.41 8.48 40.14
C THR A 147 -25.93 8.49 41.58
N ARG A 148 -26.50 9.62 42.05
CA ARG A 148 -27.15 9.75 43.36
C ARG A 148 -28.47 8.99 43.45
N ALA A 149 -29.28 9.01 42.39
CA ALA A 149 -30.51 8.22 42.31
C ALA A 149 -30.21 6.72 42.29
N ILE A 150 -29.19 6.30 41.54
CA ILE A 150 -28.74 4.90 41.51
C ILE A 150 -28.22 4.48 42.89
N SER A 151 -27.42 5.33 43.54
CA SER A 151 -26.93 5.07 44.91
C SER A 151 -28.06 4.90 45.91
N TYR A 152 -29.14 5.69 45.76
CA TYR A 152 -30.36 5.57 46.57
C TYR A 152 -31.06 4.23 46.35
N TYR A 153 -31.22 3.80 45.09
CA TYR A 153 -31.81 2.50 44.74
C TYR A 153 -31.05 1.33 45.38
N LEU A 154 -29.73 1.32 45.26
CA LEU A 154 -28.88 0.26 45.83
C LEU A 154 -28.96 0.22 47.36
N GLN A 155 -29.06 1.39 48.00
CA GLN A 155 -29.27 1.48 49.44
C GLN A 155 -30.57 0.80 49.89
N GLN A 156 -31.66 0.92 49.11
CA GLN A 156 -32.92 0.25 49.41
C GLN A 156 -32.83 -1.27 49.30
N LYS A 157 -32.01 -1.77 48.37
CA LYS A 157 -31.78 -3.20 48.16
C LYS A 157 -30.82 -3.83 49.16
N HIS A 158 -30.15 -3.04 50.01
CA HIS A 158 -29.02 -3.49 50.84
C HIS A 158 -27.88 -4.12 50.02
N GLU A 159 -27.74 -3.70 48.77
CA GLU A 159 -26.72 -4.16 47.83
C GLU A 159 -25.64 -3.08 47.65
N ASN A 160 -24.43 -3.49 47.29
CA ASN A 160 -23.37 -2.57 46.87
C ASN A 160 -23.25 -2.60 45.34
N ALA A 161 -23.02 -1.43 44.73
CA ALA A 161 -22.75 -1.32 43.29
C ALA A 161 -21.62 -2.27 42.85
N ALA A 162 -20.64 -2.46 43.75
CA ALA A 162 -19.47 -3.28 43.55
C ALA A 162 -19.74 -4.80 43.45
N ASN A 163 -20.93 -5.34 43.73
CA ASN A 163 -21.19 -6.79 43.61
C ASN A 163 -22.24 -7.16 42.55
N GLU A 164 -22.87 -6.18 41.91
CA GLU A 164 -23.91 -6.42 40.91
C GLU A 164 -23.29 -6.46 39.50
N PRO A 165 -23.31 -7.60 38.77
CA PRO A 165 -22.71 -7.69 37.43
C PRO A 165 -23.44 -6.79 36.42
N GLY A 166 -22.68 -6.01 35.64
CA GLY A 166 -23.21 -5.13 34.60
C GLY A 166 -23.63 -3.73 35.07
N PHE A 167 -23.24 -3.31 36.28
CA PHE A 167 -23.56 -1.98 36.83
C PHE A 167 -22.56 -0.87 36.46
N GLY A 168 -21.41 -1.23 35.88
CA GLY A 168 -20.47 -0.25 35.30
C GLY A 168 -20.91 0.24 33.91
N VAL A 169 -21.70 -0.58 33.21
CA VAL A 169 -22.45 -0.20 32.01
C VAL A 169 -23.81 0.31 32.50
N PRO A 170 -24.38 1.40 31.95
CA PRO A 170 -25.76 1.80 32.23
C PRO A 170 -26.78 0.78 31.65
N ALA A 171 -26.61 -0.52 31.88
CA ALA A 171 -27.41 -1.61 31.33
C ALA A 171 -28.89 -1.55 31.74
N VAL A 172 -29.24 -0.68 32.69
CA VAL A 172 -30.63 -0.40 33.07
C VAL A 172 -31.38 0.46 32.02
N ARG A 173 -30.76 1.00 30.96
CA ARG A 173 -31.41 2.09 30.17
C ARG A 173 -31.13 2.27 28.67
N THR A 174 -30.55 1.32 27.94
CA THR A 174 -30.52 1.47 26.47
C THR A 174 -31.93 1.69 25.93
N ASP A 175 -32.92 0.99 26.49
CA ASP A 175 -34.34 1.14 26.15
C ASP A 175 -34.93 2.51 26.52
N VAL A 176 -34.62 3.09 27.69
CA VAL A 176 -35.16 4.40 28.12
C VAL A 176 -34.66 5.52 27.23
N VAL A 177 -33.36 5.59 26.95
CA VAL A 177 -32.81 6.63 26.09
C VAL A 177 -33.23 6.40 24.64
N GLU A 178 -33.21 5.15 24.15
CA GLU A 178 -33.79 4.83 22.85
C GLU A 178 -35.26 5.22 22.74
N ASN A 179 -36.06 5.05 23.79
CA ASN A 179 -37.48 5.41 23.79
C ASN A 179 -37.70 6.92 23.81
N ILE A 180 -36.91 7.67 24.59
CA ILE A 180 -36.89 9.14 24.54
C ILE A 180 -36.54 9.58 23.12
N MET A 181 -35.49 9.03 22.52
CA MET A 181 -35.05 9.35 21.16
C MET A 181 -36.10 8.94 20.09
N LYS A 182 -36.77 7.80 20.25
CA LYS A 182 -37.88 7.35 19.38
C LYS A 182 -39.09 8.28 19.48
N ASP A 183 -39.42 8.76 20.67
CA ASP A 183 -40.54 9.68 20.88
C ASP A 183 -40.21 11.10 20.39
N MET A 184 -38.93 11.49 20.46
CA MET A 184 -38.42 12.71 19.85
C MET A 184 -38.57 12.72 18.33
N LEU A 185 -38.14 11.65 17.65
CA LEU A 185 -38.28 11.48 16.20
C LEU A 185 -39.74 11.50 15.74
N LYS A 186 -40.68 11.02 16.57
CA LYS A 186 -42.13 11.04 16.26
C LYS A 186 -42.79 12.40 16.43
N SER A 187 -42.29 13.24 17.34
CA SER A 187 -42.94 14.52 17.71
C SER A 187 -42.75 15.64 16.68
N GLY A 188 -41.72 15.54 15.82
CA GLY A 188 -41.40 16.53 14.78
C GLY A 188 -41.01 17.93 15.28
N ASN A 189 -40.83 18.13 16.59
CA ASN A 189 -40.43 19.42 17.17
C ASN A 189 -39.43 19.22 18.35
N PRO A 190 -38.15 19.00 18.05
CA PRO A 190 -37.14 18.65 19.04
C PRO A 190 -36.81 19.77 20.05
N GLU A 191 -37.14 21.03 19.73
CA GLU A 191 -36.96 22.19 20.65
C GLU A 191 -37.99 22.22 21.79
N LYS A 192 -39.07 21.42 21.71
CA LYS A 192 -40.15 21.38 22.71
C LYS A 192 -40.06 20.20 23.68
N ILE A 193 -38.99 19.41 23.60
CA ILE A 193 -38.85 18.17 24.36
C ILE A 193 -37.84 18.40 25.47
N SER A 194 -38.28 18.16 26.69
CA SER A 194 -37.45 18.29 27.89
C SER A 194 -36.64 17.01 28.07
N ALA A 195 -35.83 16.62 27.07
CA ALA A 195 -35.19 15.30 27.02
C ALA A 195 -34.36 14.97 28.29
N THR A 196 -33.71 15.98 28.87
CA THR A 196 -33.00 15.86 30.14
C THR A 196 -33.95 15.67 31.33
N THR A 197 -35.11 16.32 31.32
CA THR A 197 -36.18 16.10 32.31
C THR A 197 -36.77 14.71 32.18
N ASP A 198 -37.15 14.29 30.96
CA ASP A 198 -37.72 12.96 30.70
C ASP A 198 -36.74 11.86 31.12
N PHE A 199 -35.44 12.07 30.87
CA PHE A 199 -34.38 11.18 31.32
C PHE A 199 -34.30 11.13 32.86
N LEU A 200 -34.24 12.28 33.55
CA LEU A 200 -34.17 12.32 35.01
C LEU A 200 -35.45 11.79 35.69
N GLU A 201 -36.63 11.98 35.09
CA GLU A 201 -37.91 11.44 35.55
C GLU A 201 -37.99 9.93 35.35
N ALA A 202 -37.53 9.42 34.20
CA ALA A 202 -37.37 7.99 34.02
C ALA A 202 -36.38 7.42 35.04
N ILE A 203 -35.34 8.18 35.39
CA ILE A 203 -34.38 7.80 36.45
C ILE A 203 -35.06 7.71 37.79
N GLN A 204 -35.88 8.71 38.10
CA GLN A 204 -36.67 8.74 39.31
C GLN A 204 -37.61 7.55 39.42
N LYS A 205 -38.34 7.23 38.36
CA LYS A 205 -39.31 6.13 38.31
C LYS A 205 -38.67 4.77 38.58
N GLU A 206 -37.51 4.52 37.97
CA GLU A 206 -36.81 3.24 38.08
C GLU A 206 -36.13 3.05 39.43
N THR A 207 -35.52 4.12 39.94
CA THR A 207 -34.77 4.08 41.22
C THR A 207 -35.66 4.25 42.44
N GLY A 208 -36.89 4.76 42.25
CA GLY A 208 -37.82 5.06 43.33
C GLY A 208 -37.37 6.22 44.24
N ILE A 209 -36.39 7.02 43.83
CA ILE A 209 -35.95 8.19 44.61
C ILE A 209 -37.11 9.20 44.77
N PRO A 210 -37.42 9.70 45.97
CA PRO A 210 -38.44 10.72 46.15
C PRO A 210 -38.06 12.02 45.42
N MET A 211 -39.03 12.70 44.81
CA MET A 211 -38.79 13.97 44.13
C MET A 211 -38.26 15.06 45.08
N ASP A 212 -38.66 15.02 46.35
CA ASP A 212 -38.18 15.92 47.41
C ASP A 212 -36.89 15.42 48.10
N ALA A 213 -36.31 14.30 47.65
CA ALA A 213 -35.06 13.80 48.19
C ALA A 213 -33.95 14.85 48.04
N LYS A 214 -33.29 15.16 49.15
CA LYS A 214 -32.19 16.12 49.21
C LYS A 214 -30.90 15.45 48.71
N VAL A 215 -30.33 16.02 47.66
CA VAL A 215 -29.03 15.68 47.08
C VAL A 215 -28.00 16.71 47.54
N VAL A 216 -27.04 16.26 48.35
CA VAL A 216 -25.94 17.08 48.88
C VAL A 216 -24.83 17.16 47.84
N LEU A 217 -24.49 18.38 47.42
CA LEU A 217 -23.52 18.64 46.35
C LEU A 217 -22.08 18.84 46.91
N PRO A 218 -21.03 18.65 46.09
CA PRO A 218 -19.62 18.85 46.51
C PRO A 218 -19.26 20.32 46.85
N HIS A 219 -18.12 20.52 47.52
CA HIS A 219 -17.43 21.82 47.71
C HIS A 219 -18.33 23.04 48.02
N ASN A 220 -19.21 22.90 49.03
CA ASN A 220 -20.13 23.96 49.50
C ASN A 220 -21.17 24.45 48.48
N LEU A 221 -21.41 23.70 47.39
CA LEU A 221 -22.48 23.99 46.42
C LEU A 221 -23.89 23.77 46.99
N GLY A 222 -23.98 23.37 48.26
CA GLY A 222 -25.21 23.31 49.04
C GLY A 222 -25.96 21.98 48.86
N THR A 223 -27.28 22.05 48.92
CA THR A 223 -28.17 20.89 48.80
C THR A 223 -29.32 21.28 47.90
N LYS A 224 -29.62 20.43 46.91
CA LYS A 224 -30.76 20.59 46.01
C LYS A 224 -31.66 19.37 46.12
N THR A 225 -32.97 19.53 45.92
CA THR A 225 -33.85 18.37 45.78
C THR A 225 -33.72 17.76 44.39
N TYR A 226 -34.07 16.48 44.25
CA TYR A 226 -34.09 15.83 42.93
C TYR A 226 -35.04 16.56 41.96
N GLN A 227 -36.17 17.08 42.46
CA GLN A 227 -37.09 17.92 41.70
C GLN A 227 -36.45 19.26 41.27
N GLN A 228 -35.64 19.88 42.12
CA GLN A 228 -34.92 21.11 41.74
C GLN A 228 -33.90 20.81 40.65
N ALA A 229 -33.22 19.67 40.70
CA ALA A 229 -32.32 19.25 39.63
C ALA A 229 -33.05 19.11 38.29
N ILE A 230 -34.21 18.45 38.25
CA ILE A 230 -35.04 18.35 37.04
C ILE A 230 -35.38 19.74 36.48
N ALA A 231 -35.74 20.70 37.35
CA ALA A 231 -36.07 22.06 36.93
C ALA A 231 -34.84 22.85 36.43
N ASP A 232 -33.66 22.60 37.02
CA ASP A 232 -32.41 23.27 36.68
C ASP A 232 -31.89 22.87 35.29
N TYR A 233 -32.13 21.63 34.85
CA TYR A 233 -31.66 21.13 33.53
C TYR A 233 -32.76 20.98 32.48
N LYS A 234 -33.97 21.50 32.73
CA LYS A 234 -35.13 21.34 31.83
C LYS A 234 -34.85 21.81 30.38
N ASP A 235 -34.03 22.85 30.23
CA ASP A 235 -33.72 23.47 28.93
C ASP A 235 -32.33 23.06 28.40
N LEU A 236 -31.60 22.17 29.08
CA LEU A 236 -30.22 21.81 28.71
C LEU A 236 -30.13 21.30 27.26
N TRP A 237 -31.05 20.43 26.85
CA TRP A 237 -31.14 19.93 25.49
C TRP A 237 -31.42 21.04 24.46
N ALA A 238 -32.39 21.90 24.74
CA ALA A 238 -32.74 23.02 23.85
C ALA A 238 -31.61 24.06 23.76
N ASN A 239 -30.88 24.28 24.86
CA ASN A 239 -29.69 25.13 24.91
C ASN A 239 -28.56 24.54 24.08
N TRP A 240 -28.38 23.22 24.10
CA TRP A 240 -27.42 22.51 23.26
C TRP A 240 -27.74 22.65 21.77
N ILE A 241 -29.02 22.49 21.39
CA ILE A 241 -29.47 22.76 20.02
C ILE A 241 -29.18 24.21 19.64
N THR A 242 -29.58 25.17 20.48
CA THR A 242 -29.45 26.60 20.20
C THR A 242 -27.99 27.06 20.09
N THR A 243 -27.14 26.63 21.03
CA THR A 243 -25.72 27.03 21.11
C THR A 243 -24.92 26.50 19.93
N ASN A 244 -25.29 25.32 19.42
CA ASN A 244 -24.63 24.71 18.27
C ASN A 244 -25.30 25.05 16.92
N ASN A 245 -26.32 25.91 16.91
CA ASN A 245 -27.01 26.38 15.70
C ASN A 245 -26.33 27.64 15.11
N PHE A 246 -25.05 27.54 14.78
CA PHE A 246 -24.35 28.62 14.11
C PHE A 246 -24.94 28.85 12.72
N ILE A 247 -25.62 29.99 12.56
CA ILE A 247 -26.15 30.54 11.29
C ILE A 247 -27.36 29.78 10.74
N ASN A 248 -28.57 30.01 11.27
CA ASN A 248 -29.89 29.77 10.63
C ASN A 248 -30.09 28.48 9.79
N ASP A 249 -29.28 27.43 9.98
CA ASP A 249 -29.25 26.25 9.15
C ASP A 249 -29.98 25.13 9.89
N SER A 250 -31.00 24.58 9.24
CA SER A 250 -32.16 23.91 9.87
C SER A 250 -31.89 22.52 10.45
N GLY A 251 -30.71 22.23 11.01
CA GLY A 251 -30.38 20.88 11.50
C GLY A 251 -29.12 20.66 12.34
N ARG A 252 -28.13 21.57 12.35
CA ARG A 252 -26.83 21.33 13.02
C ARG A 252 -26.98 21.07 14.52
N GLY A 253 -27.71 21.93 15.22
CA GLY A 253 -27.90 21.81 16.67
C GLY A 253 -28.55 20.49 17.07
N PHE A 254 -29.53 20.02 16.29
CA PHE A 254 -30.24 18.77 16.56
C PHE A 254 -29.35 17.54 16.36
N MET A 255 -28.66 17.43 15.22
CA MET A 255 -27.80 16.27 14.93
C MET A 255 -26.60 16.17 15.87
N THR A 256 -26.01 17.30 16.24
CA THR A 256 -24.91 17.34 17.22
C THR A 256 -25.38 16.88 18.60
N SER A 257 -26.55 17.36 19.04
CA SER A 257 -27.15 16.95 20.32
C SER A 257 -27.52 15.45 20.32
N TYR A 258 -28.03 14.94 19.19
CA TYR A 258 -28.31 13.51 18.98
C TYR A 258 -27.05 12.65 19.12
N LYS A 259 -25.98 12.99 18.40
CA LYS A 259 -24.69 12.27 18.47
C LYS A 259 -24.09 12.33 19.87
N SER A 260 -24.25 13.46 20.56
CA SER A 260 -23.76 13.64 21.94
C SER A 260 -24.49 12.72 22.93
N ALA A 261 -25.79 12.49 22.72
CA ALA A 261 -26.56 11.56 23.54
C ALA A 261 -26.13 10.10 23.34
N TYR A 262 -25.80 9.69 22.12
CA TYR A 262 -25.29 8.34 21.84
C TYR A 262 -23.84 8.14 22.32
N ALA A 263 -23.02 9.18 22.26
CA ALA A 263 -21.70 9.17 22.89
C ALA A 263 -21.79 8.89 24.40
N ASP A 264 -22.82 9.41 25.07
CA ASP A 264 -23.10 9.13 26.49
C ASP A 264 -23.62 7.70 26.78
N ILE A 265 -24.31 7.07 25.84
CA ILE A 265 -24.95 5.75 26.07
C ILE A 265 -23.93 4.62 25.99
N ASP A 266 -23.11 4.63 24.94
CA ASP A 266 -22.21 3.50 24.62
C ASP A 266 -20.89 3.94 23.98
N GLY A 267 -20.59 5.24 23.92
CA GLY A 267 -19.41 5.78 23.27
C GLY A 267 -19.50 5.90 21.75
N SER A 268 -20.66 5.65 21.15
CA SER A 268 -20.91 5.89 19.72
C SER A 268 -20.67 7.35 19.34
N TYR A 269 -20.23 7.60 18.10
CA TYR A 269 -19.87 8.94 17.60
C TYR A 269 -18.72 9.67 18.33
N MET A 270 -18.03 9.05 19.30
CA MET A 270 -16.85 9.69 19.89
C MET A 270 -15.74 9.96 18.86
N GLY A 271 -15.64 9.12 17.83
CA GLY A 271 -14.77 9.38 16.68
C GLY A 271 -15.22 10.58 15.83
N TRP A 272 -16.53 10.82 15.69
CA TRP A 272 -17.08 12.00 15.01
C TRP A 272 -16.65 13.28 15.72
N PHE A 273 -16.78 13.33 17.05
CA PHE A 273 -16.37 14.49 17.87
C PHE A 273 -14.85 14.68 17.91
N ALA A 274 -14.08 13.60 17.94
CA ALA A 274 -12.63 13.68 17.84
C ALA A 274 -12.19 14.30 16.53
N GLN A 275 -12.85 13.96 15.42
CA GLN A 275 -12.59 14.56 14.11
C GLN A 275 -12.98 16.03 14.05
N GLU A 276 -14.18 16.37 14.52
CA GLU A 276 -14.65 17.75 14.60
C GLU A 276 -13.65 18.61 15.39
N LEU A 277 -13.24 18.13 16.57
CA LEU A 277 -12.27 18.82 17.43
C LEU A 277 -10.91 18.97 16.76
N ALA A 278 -10.41 17.90 16.14
CA ALA A 278 -9.10 17.92 15.50
C ALA A 278 -9.03 18.95 14.38
N MET A 279 -10.07 19.02 13.54
CA MET A 279 -10.17 19.99 12.45
C MET A 279 -10.36 21.42 12.98
N HIS A 280 -11.11 21.62 14.06
CA HIS A 280 -11.24 22.94 14.70
C HIS A 280 -9.94 23.46 15.30
N LEU A 281 -9.15 22.57 15.92
CA LEU A 281 -7.87 22.91 16.54
C LEU A 281 -6.69 22.84 15.57
N ASN A 282 -6.91 22.32 14.36
CA ASN A 282 -5.89 22.05 13.36
C ASN A 282 -4.76 21.13 13.88
N VAL A 283 -5.14 20.06 14.60
CA VAL A 283 -4.22 19.07 15.19
C VAL A 283 -4.30 17.72 14.46
N ASP A 284 -3.25 16.92 14.55
CA ASP A 284 -3.12 15.65 13.81
C ASP A 284 -3.60 14.44 14.63
N LEU A 285 -3.72 14.58 15.95
CA LEU A 285 -4.16 13.52 16.87
C LEU A 285 -5.00 14.11 18.00
N VAL A 286 -6.16 13.51 18.26
CA VAL A 286 -6.99 13.82 19.44
C VAL A 286 -7.01 12.64 20.41
N ILE A 287 -6.79 12.94 21.68
CA ILE A 287 -6.76 12.00 22.79
C ILE A 287 -7.93 12.27 23.73
N MET A 288 -8.68 11.21 24.05
CA MET A 288 -9.84 11.26 24.94
C MET A 288 -9.74 10.27 26.10
N GLY A 289 -10.30 10.64 27.25
CA GLY A 289 -10.23 9.86 28.50
C GLY A 289 -11.50 9.09 28.89
N HIS A 290 -12.68 9.55 28.48
CA HIS A 290 -13.97 9.03 28.97
C HIS A 290 -14.73 8.19 27.94
N THR A 291 -14.46 6.88 27.85
CA THR A 291 -15.40 5.87 27.30
C THR A 291 -15.18 4.47 27.91
N HIS A 292 -16.18 3.60 27.74
CA HIS A 292 -16.26 2.22 28.20
C HIS A 292 -15.33 1.24 27.45
N VAL A 293 -14.82 1.65 26.28
CA VAL A 293 -14.02 0.78 25.42
C VAL A 293 -12.82 1.56 24.87
N PRO A 294 -11.60 1.07 25.07
CA PRO A 294 -10.42 1.65 24.44
C PRO A 294 -10.51 1.57 22.92
N LYS A 295 -10.10 2.63 22.22
CA LYS A 295 -10.15 2.73 20.76
C LYS A 295 -8.92 3.44 20.20
N LEU A 296 -8.51 3.08 18.98
CA LEU A 296 -7.35 3.67 18.32
C LEU A 296 -7.62 3.85 16.82
N GLY A 297 -7.45 5.06 16.29
CA GLY A 297 -7.66 5.41 14.89
C GLY A 297 -9.12 5.64 14.50
N LEU A 298 -9.34 6.32 13.38
CA LEU A 298 -10.65 6.48 12.73
C LEU A 298 -10.62 5.74 11.39
N GLN A 299 -11.66 4.98 11.08
CA GLN A 299 -11.71 4.19 9.84
C GLN A 299 -11.74 5.08 8.58
N ASP A 300 -12.50 6.17 8.63
CA ASP A 300 -12.72 7.09 7.51
C ASP A 300 -12.40 8.56 7.89
N GLY A 301 -11.54 8.78 8.89
CA GLY A 301 -11.22 10.12 9.39
C GLY A 301 -9.84 10.64 9.05
N ILE A 302 -9.71 11.93 8.69
CA ILE A 302 -8.43 12.54 8.27
C ILE A 302 -7.47 12.86 9.42
N VAL A 303 -7.84 12.50 10.64
CA VAL A 303 -7.08 12.76 11.86
C VAL A 303 -6.97 11.49 12.67
N ASN A 304 -5.90 11.36 13.46
CA ASN A 304 -5.77 10.24 14.38
C ASN A 304 -6.62 10.47 15.63
N TYR A 305 -7.07 9.37 16.22
CA TYR A 305 -7.86 9.35 17.44
C TYR A 305 -7.31 8.31 18.39
N MET A 306 -7.25 8.61 19.69
CA MET A 306 -7.01 7.63 20.73
C MET A 306 -7.98 7.86 21.87
N ASN A 307 -8.63 6.78 22.29
CA ASN A 307 -9.37 6.76 23.53
C ASN A 307 -8.70 5.77 24.47
N THR A 308 -8.24 6.27 25.61
CA THR A 308 -7.56 5.43 26.58
C THR A 308 -8.50 4.53 27.36
N GLY A 309 -9.83 4.68 27.25
CA GLY A 309 -10.83 3.81 27.87
C GLY A 309 -10.75 3.77 29.40
N PHE A 310 -11.75 4.33 30.09
CA PHE A 310 -11.83 4.26 31.54
C PHE A 310 -13.28 4.13 32.01
N GLU A 311 -13.65 2.92 32.44
CA GLU A 311 -14.92 2.69 33.13
C GLU A 311 -14.66 2.54 34.63
N CYS A 312 -15.50 3.19 35.44
CA CYS A 312 -15.56 2.96 36.88
C CYS A 312 -16.19 1.58 37.18
N VAL A 313 -15.54 0.50 36.76
CA VAL A 313 -16.10 -0.86 36.83
C VAL A 313 -16.23 -1.38 38.27
N PRO A 314 -17.36 -2.03 38.61
CA PRO A 314 -17.47 -2.79 39.85
C PRO A 314 -16.59 -4.06 39.81
N VAL A 315 -16.32 -4.66 40.97
CA VAL A 315 -15.42 -5.83 41.13
C VAL A 315 -15.80 -7.03 40.23
N PRO A 316 -17.08 -7.41 40.08
CA PRO A 316 -17.50 -8.46 39.15
C PRO A 316 -17.10 -8.19 37.71
N ASP A 317 -17.06 -6.92 37.30
CA ASP A 317 -16.83 -6.51 35.92
C ASP A 317 -15.36 -6.18 35.62
N MET A 318 -14.53 -5.93 36.63
CA MET A 318 -13.06 -5.85 36.48
C MET A 318 -12.46 -7.12 35.85
N SER A 319 -13.10 -8.27 36.00
CA SER A 319 -12.66 -9.51 35.34
C SER A 319 -12.98 -9.56 33.83
N LYS A 320 -13.90 -8.69 33.38
CA LYS A 320 -14.40 -8.60 32.00
C LYS A 320 -13.83 -7.40 31.24
N GLN A 321 -13.28 -6.42 31.94
CA GLN A 321 -12.74 -5.20 31.35
C GLN A 321 -11.24 -5.08 31.54
N VAL A 322 -10.56 -4.55 30.53
CA VAL A 322 -9.12 -4.32 30.55
C VAL A 322 -8.90 -2.83 30.69
N ILE A 323 -8.22 -2.42 31.77
CA ILE A 323 -7.96 -1.00 31.98
C ILE A 323 -6.70 -0.63 31.20
N THR A 324 -6.77 0.52 30.54
CA THR A 324 -5.83 0.92 29.50
C THR A 324 -5.22 2.30 29.77
N TYR A 325 -4.06 2.54 29.16
CA TYR A 325 -3.40 3.85 29.12
C TYR A 325 -2.69 4.03 27.78
N GLY A 326 -2.43 5.28 27.39
CA GLY A 326 -1.79 5.59 26.12
C GLY A 326 -0.36 6.10 26.26
N ARG A 327 0.44 5.85 25.23
CA ARG A 327 1.75 6.49 25.00
C ARG A 327 1.75 7.13 23.63
N ILE A 328 2.35 8.30 23.52
CA ILE A 328 2.46 9.02 22.24
C ILE A 328 3.92 9.34 22.02
N THR A 329 4.46 8.84 20.91
CA THR A 329 5.82 9.20 20.48
C THR A 329 5.72 10.27 19.42
N THR A 330 6.31 11.43 19.68
CA THR A 330 6.46 12.51 18.69
C THR A 330 7.90 12.51 18.18
N THR A 331 8.08 12.71 16.88
CA THR A 331 9.40 12.85 16.25
C THR A 331 9.35 14.04 15.31
N PRO A 332 10.31 14.98 15.35
CA PRO A 332 10.29 16.15 14.46
C PRO A 332 10.13 15.73 12.99
N GLY A 333 9.12 16.29 12.32
CA GLY A 333 8.81 15.97 10.92
C GLY A 333 8.07 14.65 10.68
N GLN A 334 7.63 13.94 11.72
CA GLN A 334 6.77 12.75 11.59
C GLN A 334 5.46 12.93 12.36
N ALA A 335 4.40 12.28 11.86
CA ALA A 335 3.11 12.26 12.56
C ALA A 335 3.24 11.59 13.94
N PRO A 336 2.53 12.09 14.97
CA PRO A 336 2.48 11.46 16.29
C PRO A 336 2.04 10.00 16.19
N LYS A 337 2.73 9.10 16.92
CA LYS A 337 2.41 7.67 16.96
C LYS A 337 1.75 7.32 18.29
N PRO A 338 0.40 7.18 18.34
CA PRO A 338 -0.29 6.72 19.53
C PRO A 338 -0.16 5.20 19.68
N GLU A 339 0.09 4.75 20.89
CA GLU A 339 0.14 3.34 21.30
C GLU A 339 -0.76 3.16 22.51
N LEU A 340 -1.52 2.06 22.52
CA LEU A 340 -2.39 1.72 23.63
C LEU A 340 -1.84 0.50 24.39
N PHE A 341 -1.86 0.60 25.71
CA PHE A 341 -1.42 -0.43 26.63
C PHE A 341 -2.54 -0.78 27.58
N SER A 342 -2.57 -2.05 28.00
CA SER A 342 -3.54 -2.55 28.96
C SER A 342 -2.87 -3.34 30.07
N ILE A 343 -3.49 -3.37 31.24
CA ILE A 343 -3.00 -4.19 32.35
C ILE A 343 -3.95 -5.35 32.59
N THR A 344 -3.35 -6.54 32.62
CA THR A 344 -4.05 -7.80 32.86
C THR A 344 -3.58 -8.42 34.16
N LYS A 345 -4.52 -9.05 34.89
CA LYS A 345 -4.22 -9.75 36.14
C LYS A 345 -3.98 -11.24 35.85
N SER A 346 -2.81 -11.76 36.20
CA SER A 346 -2.45 -13.18 36.10
C SER A 346 -1.83 -13.68 37.41
N ASN A 347 -2.37 -14.75 37.99
CA ASN A 347 -1.85 -15.41 39.20
C ASN A 347 -1.47 -14.43 40.33
N SER A 348 -2.40 -13.51 40.68
CA SER A 348 -2.23 -12.47 41.71
C SER A 348 -1.21 -11.37 41.39
N SER A 349 -0.69 -11.30 40.16
CA SER A 349 0.23 -10.26 39.68
C SER A 349 -0.36 -9.49 38.50
N TYR A 350 0.01 -8.21 38.35
CA TYR A 350 -0.44 -7.34 37.26
C TYR A 350 0.66 -7.20 36.20
N THR A 351 0.32 -7.43 34.93
CA THR A 351 1.24 -7.35 33.79
C THR A 351 0.72 -6.40 32.72
N VAL A 352 1.62 -5.60 32.14
CA VAL A 352 1.31 -4.69 31.04
C VAL A 352 1.45 -5.42 29.70
N LYS A 353 0.50 -5.16 28.79
CA LYS A 353 0.48 -5.69 27.43
C LYS A 353 0.16 -4.56 26.46
N SER A 354 0.80 -4.55 25.30
CA SER A 354 0.40 -3.69 24.19
C SER A 354 -0.88 -4.24 23.54
N ASP A 355 -1.86 -3.36 23.31
CA ASP A 355 -3.14 -3.70 22.70
C ASP A 355 -3.36 -2.95 21.39
N ASN A 356 -4.06 -3.61 20.46
CA ASN A 356 -4.47 -3.04 19.18
C ASN A 356 -6.00 -3.23 19.01
N PRO A 357 -6.82 -2.34 19.60
CA PRO A 357 -8.27 -2.54 19.69
C PRO A 357 -9.02 -2.36 18.36
N GLY A 358 -8.32 -2.09 17.25
CA GLY A 358 -8.90 -1.75 15.95
C GLY A 358 -9.44 -0.31 15.89
N PRO A 359 -9.77 0.18 14.67
CA PRO A 359 -10.30 1.53 14.47
C PRO A 359 -11.56 1.78 15.30
N ALA A 360 -11.70 3.01 15.80
CA ALA A 360 -12.92 3.48 16.42
C ALA A 360 -14.09 3.47 15.43
N LEU A 361 -15.31 3.56 15.97
CA LEU A 361 -16.52 3.65 15.16
C LEU A 361 -16.40 4.79 14.15
N LEU A 362 -16.96 4.51 12.98
CA LEU A 362 -17.11 5.40 11.85
C LEU A 362 -17.64 6.78 12.27
N ILE A 363 -17.34 7.79 11.45
CA ILE A 363 -17.85 9.16 11.64
C ILE A 363 -19.40 9.16 11.51
N SER A 364 -19.99 8.18 10.82
CA SER A 364 -21.41 7.88 10.83
C SER A 364 -21.66 6.38 11.12
N GLU A 365 -22.77 6.00 11.77
CA GLU A 365 -23.11 4.57 12.03
C GLU A 365 -23.26 3.70 10.76
N HIS A 366 -23.21 4.31 9.57
CA HIS A 366 -23.31 3.64 8.29
C HIS A 366 -22.10 4.01 7.42
N SER A 367 -21.05 3.19 7.47
CA SER A 367 -19.82 3.38 6.66
C SER A 367 -20.10 3.51 5.18
N GLU A 368 -21.20 2.93 4.70
CA GLU A 368 -21.62 2.96 3.31
C GLU A 368 -22.50 4.18 2.97
N GLY A 369 -22.63 5.15 3.88
CA GLY A 369 -23.53 6.30 3.74
C GLY A 369 -23.11 7.61 4.41
N ASP A 370 -21.84 7.80 4.79
CA ASP A 370 -21.34 9.13 5.19
C ASP A 370 -21.07 9.98 3.94
N TYR A 371 -22.08 10.72 3.46
CA TYR A 371 -21.97 11.57 2.27
C TYR A 371 -21.33 12.93 2.58
N SER A 372 -20.35 12.97 3.48
CA SER A 372 -19.60 14.17 3.88
C SER A 372 -18.52 14.59 2.89
N CYS A 373 -18.21 15.89 2.85
CA CYS A 373 -17.00 16.44 2.27
C CYS A 373 -16.04 16.91 3.38
N TYR A 374 -14.81 16.41 3.40
CA TYR A 374 -13.73 16.88 4.28
C TYR A 374 -12.70 17.64 3.45
N ILE A 375 -12.48 18.91 3.78
CA ILE A 375 -11.67 19.81 2.95
C ILE A 375 -10.47 20.33 3.75
N THR A 376 -9.30 20.27 3.12
CA THR A 376 -8.08 20.93 3.57
C THR A 376 -7.64 21.92 2.50
N ILE A 377 -7.31 23.15 2.90
CA ILE A 377 -6.75 24.20 2.04
C ILE A 377 -5.37 24.53 2.58
N GLU A 378 -4.31 24.21 1.83
CA GLU A 378 -2.93 24.55 2.17
C GLU A 378 -2.55 25.88 1.51
N ASN A 379 -2.15 26.85 2.32
CA ASN A 379 -1.87 28.21 1.86
C ASN A 379 -0.37 28.48 1.75
N ASP A 380 0.23 28.07 0.64
CA ASP A 380 1.60 28.37 0.24
C ASP A 380 1.70 29.61 -0.67
N SER A 381 0.63 30.43 -0.70
CA SER A 381 0.48 31.54 -1.63
C SER A 381 1.46 32.69 -1.38
N GLY A 382 2.10 32.72 -0.21
CA GLY A 382 2.90 33.86 0.25
C GLY A 382 2.10 34.99 0.90
N GLU A 383 0.77 34.89 0.99
CA GLU A 383 -0.10 35.88 1.61
C GLU A 383 -1.14 35.21 2.53
N GLU A 384 -1.82 35.98 3.39
CA GLU A 384 -2.91 35.45 4.21
C GLU A 384 -4.21 35.37 3.39
N LEU A 385 -4.98 34.29 3.58
CA LEU A 385 -6.29 34.12 2.98
C LEU A 385 -7.37 34.46 4.01
N GLU A 386 -8.16 35.50 3.76
CA GLU A 386 -9.31 35.88 4.60
C GLU A 386 -10.61 35.29 4.05
N TYR A 387 -11.41 34.70 4.93
CA TYR A 387 -12.72 34.17 4.60
C TYR A 387 -13.65 35.26 4.05
N VAL A 388 -14.35 34.97 2.95
CA VAL A 388 -15.33 35.87 2.35
C VAL A 388 -16.74 35.34 2.52
N THR A 389 -17.00 34.14 1.99
CA THR A 389 -18.32 33.50 2.02
C THR A 389 -18.20 32.00 1.95
N ALA A 390 -19.22 31.29 2.42
CA ALA A 390 -19.42 29.88 2.17
C ALA A 390 -20.90 29.59 1.92
N ALA A 391 -21.16 28.54 1.16
CA ALA A 391 -22.50 28.03 0.88
C ALA A 391 -22.53 26.52 1.18
N ALA A 392 -23.57 26.08 1.89
CA ALA A 392 -23.93 24.68 2.05
C ALA A 392 -25.23 24.48 1.27
N ASP A 393 -25.11 24.22 -0.04
CA ASP A 393 -26.25 24.07 -0.94
C ASP A 393 -27.05 22.80 -0.59
N HIS A 394 -26.34 21.74 -0.19
CA HIS A 394 -26.91 20.54 0.43
C HIS A 394 -26.03 20.12 1.63
N GLY A 395 -26.63 19.93 2.80
CA GLY A 395 -25.91 19.59 4.04
C GLY A 395 -25.75 20.78 4.99
N TYR A 396 -24.79 20.70 5.92
CA TYR A 396 -24.41 21.76 6.85
C TYR A 396 -22.91 21.66 7.20
N PHE A 397 -22.27 22.79 7.52
CA PHE A 397 -20.86 22.77 7.95
C PHE A 397 -20.75 22.26 9.40
N ALA A 398 -20.26 21.04 9.57
CA ALA A 398 -19.87 20.48 10.86
C ALA A 398 -18.63 21.22 11.41
N VAL A 399 -17.65 21.47 10.56
CA VAL A 399 -16.52 22.38 10.86
C VAL A 399 -16.58 23.54 9.87
N ILE A 400 -16.86 24.74 10.39
CA ILE A 400 -16.97 25.95 9.57
C ILE A 400 -15.61 26.35 8.98
N PRO A 401 -15.60 27.03 7.82
CA PRO A 401 -14.37 27.55 7.26
C PRO A 401 -13.62 28.47 8.24
N PRO A 402 -12.30 28.30 8.42
CA PRO A 402 -11.51 29.18 9.26
C PRO A 402 -11.55 30.62 8.75
N LYS A 403 -11.63 31.60 9.66
CA LYS A 403 -11.70 33.03 9.29
C LYS A 403 -10.47 33.50 8.52
N ILE A 404 -9.30 32.97 8.88
CA ILE A 404 -8.01 33.29 8.27
C ILE A 404 -7.28 31.96 8.08
N ILE A 405 -6.66 31.77 6.91
CA ILE A 405 -5.64 30.75 6.70
C ILE A 405 -4.31 31.49 6.54
N PRO A 406 -3.45 31.51 7.58
CA PRO A 406 -2.15 32.17 7.50
C PRO A 406 -1.28 31.55 6.40
N THR A 407 -0.31 32.32 5.91
CA THR A 407 0.68 31.78 4.99
C THR A 407 1.43 30.60 5.62
N TRP A 408 1.67 29.56 4.83
CA TRP A 408 2.33 28.31 5.18
C TRP A 408 1.56 27.47 6.21
N GLN A 409 0.26 27.70 6.36
CA GLN A 409 -0.62 26.90 7.20
C GLN A 409 -1.73 26.24 6.40
N LYS A 410 -2.34 25.22 7.01
CA LYS A 410 -3.54 24.55 6.48
C LYS A 410 -4.78 25.09 7.18
N GLY A 411 -5.86 25.30 6.42
CA GLY A 411 -7.21 25.50 6.92
C GLY A 411 -8.06 24.27 6.65
N GLN A 412 -8.84 23.83 7.63
CA GLN A 412 -9.69 22.65 7.50
C GLN A 412 -11.15 23.01 7.70
N LEU A 413 -12.03 22.37 6.94
CA LEU A 413 -13.49 22.51 7.04
C LEU A 413 -14.18 21.21 6.65
N TRP A 414 -15.40 21.02 7.14
CA TRP A 414 -16.16 19.79 6.95
C TRP A 414 -17.62 20.13 6.69
N LEU A 415 -18.11 19.70 5.53
CA LEU A 415 -19.51 19.75 5.15
C LEU A 415 -20.12 18.35 5.32
N GLN A 416 -21.09 18.22 6.22
CA GLN A 416 -21.82 16.97 6.49
C GLN A 416 -23.16 17.01 5.77
N ASP A 417 -23.60 15.86 5.28
CA ASP A 417 -24.89 15.73 4.62
C ASP A 417 -26.06 15.83 5.61
N ASN A 418 -27.21 16.26 5.11
CA ASN A 418 -28.47 16.15 5.84
C ASN A 418 -29.09 14.76 5.59
N PRO A 419 -29.79 14.16 6.58
CA PRO A 419 -30.53 12.93 6.36
C PRO A 419 -31.47 13.06 5.14
N GLY A 420 -31.21 12.29 4.08
CA GLY A 420 -31.93 12.43 2.81
C GLY A 420 -31.20 11.83 1.61
N LEU A 421 -31.67 12.16 0.39
CA LEU A 421 -31.16 11.59 -0.87
C LEU A 421 -30.18 12.52 -1.61
N HIS A 422 -29.78 13.65 -1.04
CA HIS A 422 -29.03 14.68 -1.77
C HIS A 422 -27.51 14.64 -1.53
N GLY A 423 -27.03 14.19 -0.37
CA GLY A 423 -25.61 14.19 -0.01
C GLY A 423 -25.14 15.59 0.40
N SER A 424 -23.83 15.84 0.35
CA SER A 424 -23.24 17.15 0.67
C SER A 424 -22.87 17.92 -0.60
N GLU A 425 -23.20 19.20 -0.67
CA GLU A 425 -22.78 20.12 -1.73
C GLU A 425 -22.51 21.50 -1.14
N GLY A 426 -21.36 22.08 -1.45
CA GLY A 426 -21.08 23.42 -1.00
C GLY A 426 -19.84 24.04 -1.61
N SER A 427 -19.58 25.26 -1.17
CA SER A 427 -18.44 26.04 -1.59
C SER A 427 -17.92 26.96 -0.49
N VAL A 428 -16.66 27.34 -0.58
CA VAL A 428 -16.05 28.40 0.24
C VAL A 428 -15.21 29.32 -0.62
N THR A 429 -15.26 30.62 -0.33
CA THR A 429 -14.43 31.63 -0.99
C THR A 429 -13.54 32.34 0.03
N TYR A 430 -12.25 32.43 -0.31
CA TYR A 430 -11.27 33.23 0.39
C TYR A 430 -10.76 34.37 -0.48
N LYS A 431 -10.14 35.37 0.13
CA LYS A 431 -9.48 36.48 -0.55
C LYS A 431 -8.06 36.65 -0.02
N GLY A 432 -7.09 36.78 -0.93
CA GLY A 432 -5.71 37.13 -0.57
C GLY A 432 -5.63 38.57 -0.05
N GLN A 433 -5.01 38.77 1.12
CA GLN A 433 -4.86 40.09 1.75
C GLN A 433 -4.00 41.06 0.92
N GLU A 434 -2.97 40.56 0.23
CA GLU A 434 -2.04 41.40 -0.53
C GLU A 434 -2.51 41.60 -1.97
N SER A 435 -2.85 40.50 -2.65
CA SER A 435 -3.23 40.52 -4.07
C SER A 435 -4.67 40.98 -4.28
N GLY A 436 -5.53 40.84 -3.26
CA GLY A 436 -6.97 41.03 -3.37
C GLY A 436 -7.68 39.98 -4.23
N LYS A 437 -6.97 38.93 -4.67
CA LYS A 437 -7.51 37.85 -5.53
C LYS A 437 -8.49 36.99 -4.76
N SER A 438 -9.61 36.62 -5.38
CA SER A 438 -10.59 35.70 -4.81
C SER A 438 -10.26 34.25 -5.21
N TYR A 439 -10.37 33.34 -4.24
CA TYR A 439 -10.12 31.92 -4.36
C TYR A 439 -11.41 31.17 -3.99
N GLN A 440 -12.12 30.60 -4.97
CA GLN A 440 -13.36 29.85 -4.74
C GLN A 440 -13.12 28.35 -4.85
N PHE A 441 -13.55 27.61 -3.84
CA PHE A 441 -13.42 26.17 -3.71
C PHE A 441 -14.82 25.55 -3.68
N ASN A 442 -15.10 24.60 -4.57
CA ASN A 442 -16.39 23.91 -4.65
C ASN A 442 -16.20 22.41 -4.46
N PHE A 443 -17.07 21.77 -3.68
CA PHE A 443 -16.99 20.35 -3.34
C PHE A 443 -18.38 19.73 -3.18
N GLU A 444 -18.55 18.51 -3.69
CA GLU A 444 -19.81 17.77 -3.72
C GLU A 444 -19.57 16.26 -3.52
N CYS A 445 -20.35 15.68 -2.63
CA CYS A 445 -20.39 14.28 -2.24
C CYS A 445 -21.85 13.81 -2.26
N PRO A 446 -22.43 13.54 -3.44
CA PRO A 446 -23.86 13.29 -3.59
C PRO A 446 -24.24 11.85 -3.25
N THR A 447 -25.52 11.53 -3.04
CA THR A 447 -25.91 10.13 -2.79
C THR A 447 -25.99 9.25 -4.05
N GLY A 448 -25.60 7.98 -3.93
CA GLY A 448 -25.92 6.91 -4.88
C GLY A 448 -25.32 7.04 -6.28
N ILE A 449 -26.11 7.54 -7.24
CA ILE A 449 -25.87 7.45 -8.71
C ILE A 449 -25.18 8.68 -9.31
N TYR A 450 -24.94 9.71 -8.51
CA TYR A 450 -24.26 10.94 -8.94
C TYR A 450 -22.78 10.87 -8.57
N SER A 451 -21.93 11.54 -9.35
CA SER A 451 -20.48 11.55 -9.11
C SER A 451 -20.07 12.71 -8.20
N ASN A 452 -19.08 12.44 -7.34
CA ASN A 452 -18.44 13.50 -6.56
C ASN A 452 -17.92 14.61 -7.50
N LYS A 453 -17.88 15.84 -7.00
CA LYS A 453 -17.34 17.00 -7.72
C LYS A 453 -16.38 17.76 -6.83
N ALA A 454 -15.25 18.20 -7.38
CA ALA A 454 -14.39 19.19 -6.75
C ALA A 454 -13.83 20.13 -7.81
N SER A 455 -13.75 21.41 -7.48
CA SER A 455 -13.03 22.41 -8.28
C SER A 455 -12.50 23.51 -7.38
N GLY A 456 -11.42 24.17 -7.80
CA GLY A 456 -10.83 25.29 -7.07
C GLY A 456 -9.58 25.82 -7.78
N PRO A 457 -9.05 26.96 -7.32
CA PRO A 457 -7.78 27.50 -7.81
C PRO A 457 -6.61 26.63 -7.37
N GLY A 458 -5.58 26.56 -8.22
CA GLY A 458 -4.36 25.80 -7.95
C GLY A 458 -4.51 24.29 -8.09
N ASP A 459 -3.45 23.59 -7.69
CA ASP A 459 -3.39 22.14 -7.69
C ASP A 459 -4.34 21.64 -6.60
N PHE A 460 -5.13 20.59 -6.89
CA PHE A 460 -5.95 19.95 -5.86
C PHE A 460 -5.98 18.45 -6.04
N TYR A 461 -6.15 17.74 -4.94
CA TYR A 461 -6.15 16.29 -4.88
C TYR A 461 -7.44 15.84 -4.22
N THR A 462 -8.01 14.75 -4.73
CA THR A 462 -9.22 14.17 -4.14
C THR A 462 -8.99 12.71 -3.79
N LYS A 463 -9.71 12.24 -2.78
CA LYS A 463 -9.89 10.82 -2.52
C LYS A 463 -11.28 10.59 -1.94
N SER A 464 -11.74 9.35 -1.91
CA SER A 464 -13.02 9.00 -1.29
C SER A 464 -12.99 7.62 -0.66
N GLY A 465 -13.92 7.36 0.26
CA GLY A 465 -13.98 6.13 1.05
C GLY A 465 -13.07 6.20 2.27
N SER A 466 -12.18 5.22 2.44
CA SER A 466 -11.28 5.21 3.60
C SER A 466 -10.14 6.21 3.47
N VAL A 467 -9.73 6.79 4.59
CA VAL A 467 -8.53 7.63 4.65
C VAL A 467 -7.23 6.90 4.35
N SER A 468 -7.22 5.57 4.40
CA SER A 468 -6.09 4.78 3.90
C SER A 468 -5.93 4.82 2.38
N ASN A 469 -6.94 5.31 1.65
CA ASN A 469 -6.83 5.49 0.21
C ASN A 469 -5.79 6.58 -0.09
N ASN A 470 -4.96 6.29 -1.09
CA ASN A 470 -4.02 7.27 -1.62
C ASN A 470 -4.80 8.45 -2.20
N TRP A 471 -4.24 9.65 -2.06
CA TRP A 471 -4.73 10.79 -2.83
C TRP A 471 -4.66 10.47 -4.33
N GLY A 472 -5.72 10.80 -5.05
CA GLY A 472 -5.75 10.71 -6.51
C GLY A 472 -4.77 11.69 -7.16
N ASN A 473 -4.70 11.65 -8.49
CA ASN A 473 -3.85 12.57 -9.24
C ASN A 473 -4.33 14.03 -9.10
N GLU A 474 -3.41 14.97 -9.32
CA GLU A 474 -3.72 16.40 -9.37
C GLU A 474 -4.86 16.71 -10.34
N GLY A 475 -5.83 17.51 -9.89
CA GLY A 475 -7.00 17.93 -10.65
C GLY A 475 -8.02 16.82 -10.92
N HIS A 476 -7.71 15.57 -10.59
CA HIS A 476 -8.62 14.45 -10.78
C HIS A 476 -9.62 14.34 -9.63
N VAL A 477 -10.90 14.23 -9.97
CA VAL A 477 -12.00 14.05 -9.02
C VAL A 477 -12.40 12.59 -8.99
N GLN A 478 -12.25 11.94 -7.84
CA GLN A 478 -12.67 10.56 -7.64
C GLN A 478 -14.21 10.45 -7.72
N SER A 479 -14.70 9.83 -8.79
CA SER A 479 -16.10 9.90 -9.22
C SER A 479 -17.11 9.13 -8.37
N SER A 480 -16.66 8.28 -7.44
CA SER A 480 -17.51 7.48 -6.55
C SER A 480 -16.82 7.21 -5.22
N GLY A 481 -17.58 6.78 -4.22
CA GLY A 481 -17.10 6.52 -2.86
C GLY A 481 -17.37 7.69 -1.94
N HIS A 482 -17.66 7.37 -0.68
CA HIS A 482 -18.01 8.30 0.37
C HIS A 482 -17.41 7.81 1.68
N PRO A 483 -16.95 8.72 2.57
CA PRO A 483 -16.96 10.18 2.39
C PRO A 483 -15.95 10.67 1.34
N PHE A 484 -16.08 11.94 0.96
CA PHE A 484 -15.25 12.58 -0.06
C PHE A 484 -14.25 13.56 0.59
N PHE A 485 -12.98 13.45 0.21
CA PHE A 485 -11.90 14.27 0.75
C PHE A 485 -11.29 15.11 -0.36
N VAL A 486 -11.07 16.39 -0.08
CA VAL A 486 -10.45 17.32 -1.03
C VAL A 486 -9.34 18.08 -0.34
N LYS A 487 -8.15 18.09 -0.95
CA LYS A 487 -7.01 18.89 -0.53
C LYS A 487 -6.67 19.88 -1.63
N TYR A 488 -6.87 21.17 -1.38
CA TYR A 488 -6.50 22.27 -2.26
C TYR A 488 -5.14 22.84 -1.87
N MET A 489 -4.29 23.11 -2.86
CA MET A 489 -2.97 23.72 -2.70
C MET A 489 -2.97 25.09 -3.37
N ILE A 490 -2.70 26.14 -2.59
CA ILE A 490 -2.57 27.50 -3.11
C ILE A 490 -1.11 27.90 -3.01
N ASP A 491 -0.40 28.04 -4.12
CA ASP A 491 1.01 28.46 -4.14
C ASP A 491 1.20 29.84 -4.81
N TYR A 492 2.44 30.33 -4.91
CA TYR A 492 2.75 31.58 -5.61
C TYR A 492 2.32 31.57 -7.08
N SER A 493 2.33 30.41 -7.74
CA SER A 493 1.93 30.24 -9.13
C SER A 493 0.43 30.51 -9.32
N THR A 494 -0.39 30.21 -8.31
CA THR A 494 -1.82 30.57 -8.29
C THR A 494 -2.07 32.08 -8.26
N ARG A 495 -1.06 32.92 -7.97
CA ARG A 495 -1.16 34.38 -8.15
C ARG A 495 -1.17 34.76 -9.63
N SER A 496 -0.61 33.93 -10.51
CA SER A 496 -0.60 34.19 -11.96
C SER A 496 -2.02 34.39 -12.48
N ASN A 497 -2.18 35.40 -13.32
CA ASN A 497 -3.42 35.66 -14.07
C ASN A 497 -3.28 35.25 -15.55
N TRP A 498 -2.14 34.68 -15.93
CA TRP A 498 -1.92 34.16 -17.28
C TRP A 498 -2.57 32.78 -17.40
N ILE A 499 -3.44 32.62 -18.38
CA ILE A 499 -4.16 31.38 -18.67
C ILE A 499 -3.67 30.86 -20.03
N PRO A 500 -3.13 29.64 -20.11
CA PRO A 500 -2.69 29.06 -21.38
C PRO A 500 -3.90 28.66 -22.23
N THR A 501 -3.93 29.14 -23.46
CA THR A 501 -5.04 28.96 -24.40
C THR A 501 -4.59 28.37 -25.74
N SER A 502 -3.40 28.73 -26.23
CA SER A 502 -2.77 28.18 -27.44
C SER A 502 -2.08 26.83 -27.20
N THR A 503 -1.79 26.07 -28.26
CA THR A 503 -1.00 24.82 -28.18
C THR A 503 0.37 25.07 -27.55
N LEU A 504 1.09 26.11 -27.99
CA LEU A 504 2.39 26.48 -27.45
C LEU A 504 2.32 26.84 -25.96
N SER A 505 1.33 27.62 -25.54
CA SER A 505 1.18 28.00 -24.13
C SER A 505 0.92 26.80 -23.21
N LYS A 506 0.15 25.81 -23.68
CA LYS A 506 -0.09 24.55 -22.96
C LYS A 506 1.17 23.69 -22.89
N LEU A 507 2.01 23.70 -23.93
CA LEU A 507 3.31 23.03 -23.90
C LEU A 507 4.27 23.70 -22.90
N VAL A 508 4.31 25.04 -22.86
CA VAL A 508 5.08 25.79 -21.85
C VAL A 508 4.63 25.44 -20.43
N GLU A 509 3.31 25.38 -20.20
CA GLU A 509 2.75 24.96 -18.91
C GLU A 509 3.12 23.50 -18.58
N THR A 510 2.97 22.59 -19.54
CA THR A 510 3.31 21.16 -19.38
C THR A 510 4.80 20.96 -19.10
N ALA A 511 5.66 21.80 -19.68
CA ALA A 511 7.10 21.80 -19.42
C ALA A 511 7.47 22.37 -18.04
N GLY A 512 6.50 22.83 -17.25
CA GLY A 512 6.69 23.29 -15.88
C GLY A 512 6.85 24.81 -15.72
N PHE A 513 6.46 25.61 -16.73
CA PHE A 513 6.65 27.05 -16.73
C PHE A 513 5.34 27.84 -16.81
N LEU A 514 5.34 29.05 -16.25
CA LEU A 514 4.31 30.08 -16.44
C LEU A 514 4.92 31.29 -17.15
N TYR A 515 4.06 32.24 -17.55
CA TYR A 515 4.48 33.48 -18.21
C TYR A 515 4.18 34.73 -17.35
N ASP A 516 5.17 35.63 -17.22
CA ASP A 516 5.01 36.94 -16.60
C ASP A 516 4.92 38.02 -17.69
N PRO A 517 3.73 38.58 -17.97
CA PRO A 517 3.55 39.58 -19.02
C PRO A 517 4.20 40.92 -18.70
N SER A 518 4.55 41.20 -17.44
CA SER A 518 5.15 42.48 -17.05
C SER A 518 6.64 42.59 -17.40
N GLN A 519 7.32 41.45 -17.46
CA GLN A 519 8.74 41.34 -17.78
C GLN A 519 9.00 40.57 -19.09
N GLU A 520 7.97 39.95 -19.66
CA GLU A 520 7.99 39.12 -20.87
C GLU A 520 8.94 37.93 -20.73
N ILE A 521 8.77 37.16 -19.64
CA ILE A 521 9.58 35.98 -19.32
C ILE A 521 8.71 34.76 -19.07
N ILE A 522 9.23 33.58 -19.39
CA ILE A 522 8.73 32.32 -18.83
C ILE A 522 9.53 31.95 -17.57
N TYR A 523 8.89 31.27 -16.62
CA TYR A 523 9.44 31.09 -15.28
C TYR A 523 8.87 29.84 -14.59
N SER A 524 9.65 29.17 -13.74
CA SER A 524 9.29 27.87 -13.13
C SER A 524 8.04 27.91 -12.23
N ARG A 525 7.25 26.83 -12.28
CA ARG A 525 6.22 26.43 -11.29
C ARG A 525 6.87 25.73 -10.08
N MET A 526 6.12 25.59 -8.98
CA MET A 526 6.55 24.86 -7.78
C MET A 526 6.61 23.34 -7.99
N ASN A 527 5.60 22.77 -8.66
CA ASN A 527 5.46 21.33 -8.88
C ASN A 527 5.59 20.93 -10.36
N PRO A 528 6.72 21.23 -11.03
CA PRO A 528 6.93 20.80 -12.40
C PRO A 528 7.47 19.35 -12.42
N ILE A 529 7.38 18.66 -13.55
CA ILE A 529 7.88 17.26 -13.69
C ILE A 529 9.37 17.13 -13.32
N GLN A 530 10.13 18.22 -13.45
CA GLN A 530 11.54 18.31 -13.06
C GLN A 530 11.77 18.00 -11.58
N ARG A 531 10.75 18.14 -10.73
CA ARG A 531 10.84 17.86 -9.30
C ARG A 531 11.18 16.39 -9.01
N ASP A 532 10.84 15.48 -9.92
CA ASP A 532 11.04 14.03 -9.75
C ASP A 532 12.45 13.55 -10.15
N PHE A 533 13.27 14.40 -10.77
CA PHE A 533 14.53 13.99 -11.40
C PHE A 533 15.80 14.23 -10.58
N GLY A 534 15.75 15.04 -9.52
CA GLY A 534 16.93 15.42 -8.74
C GLY A 534 18.02 16.08 -9.59
N TYR A 535 19.28 15.99 -9.14
CA TYR A 535 20.38 16.73 -9.75
C TYR A 535 21.74 16.05 -9.56
N ALA A 536 22.58 16.06 -10.60
CA ALA A 536 23.97 15.60 -10.54
C ALA A 536 24.88 16.39 -11.49
N TYR A 537 26.19 16.37 -11.24
CA TYR A 537 27.18 17.15 -12.02
C TYR A 537 27.17 16.85 -13.52
N ASN A 538 26.83 15.63 -13.94
CA ASN A 538 26.73 15.31 -15.36
C ASN A 538 25.69 16.19 -16.10
N TYR A 539 24.71 16.77 -15.40
CA TYR A 539 23.72 17.66 -16.01
C TYR A 539 24.40 18.94 -16.52
N ASP A 540 25.33 19.49 -15.73
CA ASP A 540 26.19 20.61 -16.13
C ASP A 540 27.04 20.25 -17.37
N LYS A 541 27.58 19.03 -17.41
CA LYS A 541 28.44 18.54 -18.50
C LYS A 541 27.69 18.36 -19.82
N PHE A 542 26.41 17.99 -19.75
CA PHE A 542 25.60 17.74 -20.94
C PHE A 542 24.86 18.99 -21.44
N ALA A 543 25.06 20.16 -20.81
CA ALA A 543 24.47 21.43 -21.22
C ALA A 543 24.64 21.72 -22.73
N THR A 544 25.84 21.51 -23.28
CA THR A 544 26.10 21.78 -24.71
C THR A 544 25.39 20.80 -25.66
N LEU A 545 24.93 19.64 -25.20
CA LEU A 545 24.11 18.72 -26.02
C LEU A 545 22.66 19.21 -26.17
N MET A 546 22.25 20.17 -25.33
CA MET A 546 20.96 20.85 -25.40
C MET A 546 21.03 22.19 -26.12
N ASP A 547 22.15 22.47 -26.80
CA ASP A 547 22.46 23.80 -27.31
C ASP A 547 22.54 24.89 -26.23
N PHE A 548 22.92 24.54 -24.98
CA PHE A 548 23.13 25.53 -23.93
C PHE A 548 24.59 26.01 -23.90
N ASP A 549 24.77 27.32 -23.74
CA ASP A 549 26.03 27.94 -23.33
C ASP A 549 25.79 28.67 -22.01
N ILE A 550 26.08 27.99 -20.90
CA ILE A 550 25.80 28.47 -19.53
C ILE A 550 27.05 28.44 -18.66
N ASP A 551 27.09 29.30 -17.64
CA ASP A 551 27.97 29.17 -16.48
C ASP A 551 27.19 28.51 -15.34
N CYS A 552 27.80 27.52 -14.70
CA CYS A 552 27.26 26.79 -13.54
C CYS A 552 28.10 27.09 -12.29
N GLU A 553 27.47 27.27 -11.12
CA GLU A 553 28.16 27.47 -9.85
C GLU A 553 27.47 26.68 -8.72
N PRO A 554 27.96 25.47 -8.40
CA PRO A 554 27.49 24.71 -7.25
C PRO A 554 28.09 25.24 -5.94
N ILE A 555 27.26 25.40 -4.91
CA ILE A 555 27.68 25.66 -3.53
C ILE A 555 27.30 24.48 -2.65
N PHE A 556 28.31 23.81 -2.09
CA PHE A 556 28.15 22.64 -1.23
C PHE A 556 28.35 22.98 0.24
N PHE A 557 27.51 22.42 1.11
CA PHE A 557 27.70 22.47 2.56
C PHE A 557 26.86 21.39 3.27
N ASP A 558 27.27 21.00 4.48
CA ASP A 558 26.52 20.05 5.30
C ASP A 558 25.68 20.80 6.36
N TYR A 559 24.42 20.40 6.53
CA TYR A 559 23.50 20.99 7.51
C TYR A 559 22.38 20.02 7.88
N ALA A 560 22.05 19.92 9.18
CA ALA A 560 20.97 19.10 9.74
C ALA A 560 20.98 17.62 9.26
N GLY A 561 22.17 17.00 9.21
CA GLY A 561 22.31 15.61 8.76
C GLY A 561 22.20 15.42 7.25
N LYS A 562 22.09 16.49 6.46
CA LYS A 562 22.03 16.45 4.99
C LYS A 562 23.24 17.12 4.35
N LYS A 563 23.64 16.62 3.17
CA LYS A 563 24.51 17.32 2.24
C LYS A 563 23.65 18.19 1.34
N TRP A 564 23.94 19.49 1.31
CA TRP A 564 23.22 20.47 0.49
C TRP A 564 24.06 20.86 -0.72
N ARG A 565 23.38 21.02 -1.84
CA ARG A 565 23.87 21.64 -3.08
C ARG A 565 22.91 22.75 -3.46
N ILE A 566 23.40 23.97 -3.51
CA ILE A 566 22.70 25.11 -4.11
C ILE A 566 23.38 25.42 -5.43
N GLU A 567 22.67 25.21 -6.53
CA GLU A 567 23.16 25.38 -7.89
C GLU A 567 22.71 26.72 -8.47
N PHE A 568 23.63 27.43 -9.12
CA PHE A 568 23.33 28.65 -9.87
C PHE A 568 23.70 28.49 -11.34
N TRP A 569 22.73 28.69 -12.24
CA TRP A 569 22.98 28.70 -13.68
C TRP A 569 22.70 30.08 -14.28
N LYS A 570 23.51 30.53 -15.24
CA LYS A 570 23.21 31.69 -16.09
C LYS A 570 23.76 31.51 -17.50
N GLY A 571 23.02 31.90 -18.55
CA GLY A 571 23.53 31.82 -19.91
C GLY A 571 22.47 31.85 -21.01
N GLN A 572 22.83 31.23 -22.14
CA GLN A 572 21.98 31.02 -23.31
C GLN A 572 21.51 29.57 -23.37
N TYR A 573 20.24 29.42 -23.65
CA TYR A 573 19.44 28.21 -23.48
C TYR A 573 18.68 27.99 -24.80
N GLY A 574 19.40 27.81 -25.92
CA GLY A 574 18.78 27.85 -27.25
C GLY A 574 18.22 29.23 -27.61
N LEU A 575 16.89 29.38 -27.58
CA LEU A 575 16.17 30.62 -27.91
C LEU A 575 16.24 31.66 -26.78
N GLU A 576 16.35 31.22 -25.53
CA GLU A 576 16.26 32.08 -24.34
C GLU A 576 17.63 32.48 -23.78
N THR A 577 17.70 33.71 -23.25
CA THR A 577 18.67 34.06 -22.21
C THR A 577 18.01 33.91 -20.84
N GLY A 578 18.65 33.23 -19.90
CA GLY A 578 18.05 32.98 -18.58
C GLY A 578 19.04 32.68 -17.45
N CYS A 579 18.47 32.42 -16.27
CA CYS A 579 19.21 31.94 -15.10
C CYS A 579 18.30 31.22 -14.09
N GLU A 580 18.94 30.50 -13.16
CA GLU A 580 18.27 29.57 -12.25
C GLU A 580 18.96 29.53 -10.87
N ILE A 581 18.17 29.29 -9.82
CA ILE A 581 18.63 28.85 -8.50
C ILE A 581 17.96 27.50 -8.19
N GLY A 582 18.74 26.44 -8.08
CA GLY A 582 18.28 25.09 -7.72
C GLY A 582 18.75 24.66 -6.34
N ILE A 583 17.84 24.16 -5.50
CA ILE A 583 18.10 23.67 -4.14
C ILE A 583 17.94 22.16 -4.12
N TYR A 584 19.03 21.48 -3.78
CA TYR A 584 19.10 20.03 -3.73
C TYR A 584 19.76 19.57 -2.43
N ASN A 585 19.31 18.43 -1.92
CA ASN A 585 19.92 17.83 -0.75
C ASN A 585 19.84 16.30 -0.76
N ARG A 586 20.61 15.67 0.12
CA ARG A 586 20.59 14.23 0.37
C ARG A 586 20.96 13.95 1.82
N ASP A 587 20.40 12.92 2.44
CA ASP A 587 20.78 12.53 3.79
C ASP A 587 22.21 11.98 3.83
N THR A 588 22.97 12.37 4.86
CA THR A 588 24.38 11.95 5.03
C THR A 588 24.52 10.49 5.44
N SER A 589 23.46 9.89 6.00
CA SER A 589 23.36 8.47 6.34
C SER A 589 22.82 7.62 5.19
N ASP A 590 22.48 8.23 4.06
CA ASP A 590 21.84 7.51 2.96
C ASP A 590 22.87 6.65 2.21
N HIS A 591 22.75 5.35 2.45
CA HIS A 591 23.51 4.30 1.78
C HIS A 591 22.61 3.49 0.84
N ASP A 592 21.47 4.06 0.43
CA ASP A 592 20.59 3.44 -0.55
C ASP A 592 21.38 3.12 -1.83
N LEU A 593 21.09 1.92 -2.35
CA LEU A 593 21.62 1.44 -3.61
C LEU A 593 21.25 2.41 -4.74
N LYS A 594 20.09 3.07 -4.68
CA LYS A 594 19.68 4.11 -5.63
C LYS A 594 20.72 5.24 -5.71
N TYR A 595 21.07 5.87 -4.58
CA TYR A 595 22.07 6.93 -4.57
C TYR A 595 23.44 6.41 -4.98
N THR A 596 23.82 5.21 -4.53
CA THR A 596 25.11 4.61 -4.91
C THR A 596 25.25 4.40 -6.42
N LEU A 597 24.16 3.98 -7.09
CA LEU A 597 24.14 3.77 -8.54
C LEU A 597 24.08 5.10 -9.31
N LEU A 598 23.27 6.06 -8.84
CA LEU A 598 23.20 7.38 -9.45
C LEU A 598 24.52 8.16 -9.26
N ASP A 599 25.18 8.04 -8.11
CA ASP A 599 26.52 8.58 -7.85
C ASP A 599 27.52 8.01 -8.86
N ALA A 600 27.48 6.70 -9.12
CA ALA A 600 28.40 6.05 -10.06
C ALA A 600 28.15 6.45 -11.54
N ALA A 601 26.92 6.79 -11.90
CA ALA A 601 26.55 7.06 -13.30
C ALA A 601 26.48 8.52 -13.67
N LEU A 602 26.06 9.34 -12.72
CA LEU A 602 25.79 10.76 -12.89
C LEU A 602 26.80 11.64 -12.14
N GLY A 603 27.52 11.08 -11.16
CA GLY A 603 28.59 11.76 -10.44
C GLY A 603 29.95 11.69 -11.15
N GLU A 604 30.85 12.61 -10.79
CA GLU A 604 32.24 12.63 -11.27
C GLU A 604 33.19 11.99 -10.24
N ALA A 605 33.67 10.79 -10.58
CA ALA A 605 34.59 10.05 -9.71
C ALA A 605 35.91 10.80 -9.48
N GLY A 606 36.32 10.92 -8.22
CA GLY A 606 37.57 11.58 -7.82
C GLY A 606 37.42 13.06 -7.42
N ASN A 607 36.23 13.64 -7.57
CA ASN A 607 35.89 14.95 -7.02
C ASN A 607 34.88 14.79 -5.86
N PRO A 608 35.28 15.00 -4.58
CA PRO A 608 34.43 14.73 -3.42
C PRO A 608 33.09 15.47 -3.42
N ASP A 609 33.03 16.63 -4.08
CA ASP A 609 31.84 17.50 -4.09
C ASP A 609 30.95 17.24 -5.31
N GLN A 610 31.49 16.67 -6.40
CA GLN A 610 30.78 16.41 -7.67
C GLN A 610 30.49 14.92 -7.93
N GLN A 611 30.94 14.03 -7.05
CA GLN A 611 30.70 12.58 -7.13
C GLN A 611 29.26 12.14 -6.80
N TYR A 612 28.41 13.07 -6.37
CA TYR A 612 27.12 12.75 -5.75
C TYR A 612 25.92 13.23 -6.58
N TYR A 613 24.90 12.39 -6.66
CA TYR A 613 23.52 12.75 -7.01
C TYR A 613 22.80 13.29 -5.77
N TYR A 614 21.97 14.32 -5.97
CA TYR A 614 21.17 14.98 -4.96
C TYR A 614 19.69 14.97 -5.35
N SER A 615 18.79 14.85 -4.38
CA SER A 615 17.35 14.99 -4.63
C SER A 615 16.95 16.46 -4.61
N CYS A 616 15.89 16.81 -5.35
CA CYS A 616 15.24 18.11 -5.25
C CYS A 616 14.78 18.36 -3.80
N ALA A 617 14.88 19.60 -3.31
CA ALA A 617 14.43 19.92 -1.97
C ALA A 617 12.93 19.61 -1.77
N GLY A 618 12.62 18.90 -0.68
CA GLY A 618 11.26 18.67 -0.19
C GLY A 618 10.58 19.97 0.25
N ASN A 619 9.26 19.92 0.52
CA ASN A 619 8.47 21.08 0.93
C ASN A 619 9.01 21.72 2.23
N GLU A 620 9.51 20.90 3.14
CA GLU A 620 10.15 21.30 4.38
C GLU A 620 11.52 21.98 4.17
N ASP A 621 12.14 21.78 3.00
CA ASP A 621 13.49 22.22 2.65
C ASP A 621 13.53 23.40 1.66
N LEU A 622 12.38 23.92 1.22
CA LEU A 622 12.30 25.09 0.36
C LEU A 622 12.92 26.34 1.03
N LEU A 623 13.62 27.15 0.25
CA LEU A 623 14.25 28.39 0.71
C LEU A 623 13.59 29.60 0.05
N GLN A 624 13.53 30.73 0.78
CA GLN A 624 13.09 31.99 0.21
C GLN A 624 14.24 32.63 -0.57
N MET A 625 14.01 32.88 -1.85
CA MET A 625 15.06 33.27 -2.81
C MET A 625 14.55 34.35 -3.75
N SER A 626 15.47 35.19 -4.22
CA SER A 626 15.25 36.08 -5.35
C SER A 626 16.54 36.29 -6.13
N PHE A 627 16.39 36.72 -7.38
CA PHE A 627 17.52 37.15 -8.18
C PHE A 627 17.17 38.26 -9.16
N THR A 628 18.20 38.95 -9.64
CA THR A 628 18.12 39.85 -10.79
C THR A 628 19.17 39.49 -11.82
N LEU A 629 18.75 39.11 -13.02
CA LEU A 629 19.64 38.85 -14.15
C LEU A 629 19.94 40.16 -14.89
N LYS A 630 21.21 40.42 -15.17
CA LYS A 630 21.67 41.57 -15.92
C LYS A 630 22.51 41.13 -17.11
N LYS A 631 22.39 41.85 -18.22
CA LYS A 631 23.26 41.74 -19.40
C LYS A 631 24.04 43.04 -19.58
N ASN A 632 25.36 42.97 -19.63
CA ASN A 632 26.25 44.12 -19.77
C ASN A 632 25.94 45.22 -18.73
N GLY A 633 25.62 44.80 -17.49
CA GLY A 633 25.25 45.68 -16.37
C GLY A 633 23.80 46.19 -16.37
N GLN A 634 23.03 45.98 -17.44
CA GLN A 634 21.63 46.38 -17.54
C GLN A 634 20.70 45.24 -17.09
N LYS A 635 19.69 45.53 -16.26
CA LYS A 635 18.70 44.53 -15.82
C LYS A 635 17.92 43.98 -17.03
N LEU A 636 17.87 42.65 -17.13
CA LEU A 636 16.97 41.94 -18.03
C LEU A 636 15.61 41.67 -17.36
N PHE A 637 15.61 41.05 -16.19
CA PHE A 637 14.41 40.75 -15.37
C PHE A 637 14.81 40.36 -13.93
N SER A 638 13.81 40.22 -13.05
CA SER A 638 13.98 39.71 -11.68
C SER A 638 12.91 38.68 -11.34
N ARG A 639 13.22 37.75 -10.43
CA ARG A 639 12.29 36.79 -9.80
C ARG A 639 12.42 36.86 -8.29
N GLY A 640 11.36 36.52 -7.56
CA GLY A 640 11.33 36.56 -6.10
C GLY A 640 11.18 37.96 -5.47
N PRO A 641 11.10 38.05 -4.13
CA PRO A 641 11.31 36.96 -3.17
C PRO A 641 10.17 35.93 -3.18
N GLU A 642 10.54 34.66 -3.34
CA GLU A 642 9.62 33.51 -3.41
C GLU A 642 10.25 32.32 -2.67
N LYS A 643 9.45 31.54 -1.93
CA LYS A 643 9.94 30.28 -1.34
C LYS A 643 9.86 29.19 -2.40
N HIS A 644 11.00 28.61 -2.78
CA HIS A 644 11.07 27.70 -3.92
C HIS A 644 12.22 26.70 -3.77
N TRP A 645 12.20 25.62 -4.55
CA TRP A 645 13.36 24.74 -4.71
C TRP A 645 14.10 25.01 -6.03
N TRP A 646 13.35 25.31 -7.10
CA TRP A 646 13.90 25.66 -8.41
C TRP A 646 13.37 27.00 -8.95
N LEU A 647 14.02 28.12 -8.64
CA LEU A 647 13.59 29.46 -9.05
C LEU A 647 14.28 29.86 -10.36
N THR A 648 13.53 30.00 -11.46
CA THR A 648 14.10 30.23 -12.81
C THR A 648 13.51 31.42 -13.54
N GLY A 649 14.16 31.92 -14.58
CA GLY A 649 13.50 32.83 -15.50
C GLY A 649 14.24 32.89 -16.84
N PHE A 650 13.47 33.03 -17.91
CA PHE A 650 13.97 32.94 -19.27
C PHE A 650 13.29 33.97 -20.16
N LYS A 651 14.09 34.74 -20.92
CA LYS A 651 13.63 35.76 -21.84
C LYS A 651 13.91 35.34 -23.29
N TRP A 652 12.86 35.19 -24.08
CA TRP A 652 12.94 34.80 -25.49
C TRP A 652 13.47 35.89 -26.39
N GLY A 653 14.17 35.47 -27.45
CA GLY A 653 14.64 36.36 -28.52
C GLY A 653 15.84 37.24 -28.12
N VAL A 654 16.46 36.95 -26.98
CA VAL A 654 17.69 37.60 -26.54
C VAL A 654 18.83 36.59 -26.65
N TYR A 655 19.83 36.91 -27.46
CA TYR A 655 21.07 36.15 -27.50
C TYR A 655 22.06 36.75 -26.52
N SER A 656 22.68 35.96 -25.66
CA SER A 656 23.74 36.40 -24.74
C SER A 656 24.87 35.38 -24.66
N GLU A 657 26.10 35.84 -24.45
CA GLU A 657 27.19 34.95 -24.00
C GLU A 657 27.29 35.01 -22.47
N PRO A 658 27.62 33.92 -21.75
CA PRO A 658 27.64 33.91 -20.27
C PRO A 658 28.48 35.02 -19.63
N THR A 659 29.56 35.43 -20.30
CA THR A 659 30.45 36.51 -19.87
C THR A 659 29.81 37.90 -19.92
N GLU A 660 28.71 38.06 -20.66
CA GLU A 660 27.91 39.29 -20.68
C GLU A 660 26.92 39.36 -19.51
N LEU A 661 26.69 38.24 -18.81
CA LEU A 661 25.64 38.10 -17.81
C LEU A 661 26.17 38.15 -16.38
N THR A 662 25.43 38.82 -15.51
CA THR A 662 25.64 38.77 -14.06
C THR A 662 24.30 38.55 -13.34
N MET A 663 24.30 37.80 -12.26
CA MET A 663 23.12 37.51 -11.46
C MET A 663 23.31 38.05 -10.04
N ASP A 664 22.49 39.00 -9.61
CA ASP A 664 22.45 39.43 -8.20
C ASP A 664 21.48 38.51 -7.46
N ILE A 665 21.95 37.87 -6.39
CA ILE A 665 21.25 36.79 -5.68
C ILE A 665 20.97 37.23 -4.23
N ASP A 666 19.78 36.87 -3.74
CA ASP A 666 19.36 37.04 -2.35
C ASP A 666 18.64 35.76 -1.88
N ILE A 667 19.17 35.13 -0.83
CA ILE A 667 18.65 33.87 -0.27
C ILE A 667 18.52 34.00 1.24
N THR A 668 17.37 33.60 1.78
CA THR A 668 17.12 33.49 3.22
C THR A 668 17.17 32.03 3.66
N LEU A 669 18.13 31.71 4.52
CA LEU A 669 18.38 30.36 5.03
C LEU A 669 17.51 30.07 6.26
N LYS A 670 17.35 28.78 6.58
CA LYS A 670 16.44 28.31 7.65
C LYS A 670 16.78 28.88 9.02
N ASP A 671 18.06 28.87 9.38
CA ASP A 671 18.55 29.36 10.66
C ASP A 671 20.00 29.86 10.57
N ALA A 672 20.48 30.44 11.67
CA ALA A 672 21.83 30.99 11.76
C ALA A 672 22.92 29.93 11.53
N ALA A 673 22.66 28.65 11.84
CA ALA A 673 23.63 27.58 11.64
C ALA A 673 23.77 27.25 10.15
N MET A 674 22.65 27.11 9.42
CA MET A 674 22.66 26.95 7.96
C MET A 674 23.31 28.15 7.28
N THR A 675 22.95 29.38 7.70
CA THR A 675 23.54 30.62 7.17
C THR A 675 25.06 30.63 7.33
N ALA A 676 25.58 30.28 8.50
CA ALA A 676 27.02 30.28 8.74
C ALA A 676 27.76 29.29 7.83
N ARG A 677 27.18 28.11 7.56
CA ARG A 677 27.74 27.09 6.66
C ARG A 677 27.74 27.56 5.21
N PHE A 678 26.64 28.13 4.74
CA PHE A 678 26.52 28.65 3.38
C PHE A 678 27.45 29.84 3.13
N VAL A 679 27.51 30.81 4.06
CA VAL A 679 28.45 31.95 3.98
C VAL A 679 29.91 31.50 3.98
N ALA A 680 30.24 30.47 4.76
CA ALA A 680 31.59 29.90 4.77
C ALA A 680 31.94 29.26 3.41
N ALA A 681 31.03 28.49 2.81
CA ALA A 681 31.21 27.89 1.49
C ALA A 681 31.42 28.96 0.39
N LEU A 682 30.59 30.01 0.38
CA LEU A 682 30.75 31.14 -0.55
C LEU A 682 32.11 31.83 -0.41
N LYS A 683 32.56 32.09 0.82
CA LYS A 683 33.87 32.73 1.07
C LYS A 683 35.04 31.84 0.66
N GLN A 684 34.92 30.51 0.80
CA GLN A 684 35.94 29.56 0.32
C GLN A 684 36.12 29.64 -1.19
N LEU A 685 35.03 29.85 -1.93
CA LEU A 685 35.05 30.12 -3.37
C LEU A 685 35.41 31.56 -3.75
N GLN A 686 35.83 32.39 -2.77
CA GLN A 686 36.23 33.79 -2.97
C GLN A 686 35.09 34.73 -3.38
N TYR A 687 33.85 34.39 -3.05
CA TYR A 687 32.75 35.36 -3.06
C TYR A 687 32.81 36.28 -1.85
N ASN A 688 32.24 37.48 -1.99
CA ASN A 688 32.10 38.47 -0.91
C ASN A 688 30.61 38.62 -0.53
N PRO A 689 29.99 37.62 0.13
CA PRO A 689 28.59 37.72 0.50
C PRO A 689 28.36 38.77 1.59
N ALA A 690 27.30 39.55 1.45
CA ALA A 690 26.74 40.35 2.54
C ALA A 690 25.69 39.52 3.29
N GLN A 691 25.69 39.61 4.62
CA GLN A 691 24.79 38.85 5.49
C GLN A 691 24.01 39.82 6.39
N ASN A 692 22.70 39.63 6.48
CA ASN A 692 21.84 40.30 7.44
C ASN A 692 20.90 39.28 8.11
N GLY A 693 21.20 38.86 9.34
CA GLY A 693 20.52 37.74 9.98
C GLY A 693 20.73 36.44 9.20
N ASN A 694 19.65 35.78 8.79
CA ASN A 694 19.68 34.57 7.97
C ASN A 694 19.69 34.85 6.46
N ASN A 695 19.58 36.13 6.07
CA ASN A 695 19.60 36.56 4.68
C ASN A 695 21.03 36.74 4.17
N VAL A 696 21.32 36.24 2.97
CA VAL A 696 22.63 36.28 2.32
C VAL A 696 22.49 36.79 0.90
N THR A 697 23.25 37.82 0.55
CA THR A 697 23.27 38.41 -0.79
C THR A 697 24.67 38.39 -1.39
N PHE A 698 24.77 38.12 -2.69
CA PHE A 698 26.03 38.16 -3.46
C PHE A 698 25.75 38.25 -4.97
N THR A 699 26.77 38.58 -5.76
CA THR A 699 26.66 38.61 -7.23
C THR A 699 27.45 37.45 -7.83
N PHE A 700 26.77 36.65 -8.66
CA PHE A 700 27.39 35.66 -9.54
C PHE A 700 27.75 36.31 -10.89
N ASP A 701 29.00 36.74 -11.01
CA ASP A 701 29.54 37.40 -12.21
C ASP A 701 30.19 36.40 -13.18
N ARG A 702 31.08 35.57 -12.64
CA ARG A 702 31.80 34.50 -13.34
C ARG A 702 32.02 33.33 -12.38
N PRO A 703 32.04 32.10 -12.90
CA PRO A 703 32.26 30.92 -12.08
C PRO A 703 33.61 30.97 -11.38
N LYS A 704 33.61 30.60 -10.10
CA LYS A 704 34.78 30.39 -9.25
C LYS A 704 35.14 28.91 -9.20
N THR A 705 34.18 28.02 -9.45
CA THR A 705 34.40 26.60 -9.68
C THR A 705 34.81 26.31 -11.13
N GLN A 706 35.47 25.17 -11.32
CA GLN A 706 35.84 24.69 -12.65
C GLN A 706 34.60 24.35 -13.46
N GLN A 707 34.50 24.93 -14.66
CA GLN A 707 33.37 24.66 -15.56
C GLN A 707 33.54 23.32 -16.28
N PRO A 708 32.43 22.61 -16.56
CA PRO A 708 32.47 21.40 -17.37
C PRO A 708 33.05 21.65 -18.77
N PRO A 709 33.68 20.66 -19.41
CA PRO A 709 34.17 20.80 -20.78
C PRO A 709 33.03 21.06 -21.77
N LYS A 710 33.03 22.24 -22.42
CA LYS A 710 32.02 22.63 -23.42
C LYS A 710 32.39 22.09 -24.81
N GLN A 711 31.85 20.94 -25.19
CA GLN A 711 32.09 20.35 -26.52
C GLN A 711 31.33 21.11 -27.62
N ASN A 712 31.94 21.28 -28.79
CA ASN A 712 31.32 21.92 -29.97
C ASN A 712 30.71 23.32 -29.71
N ILE A 713 31.24 24.07 -28.74
CA ILE A 713 30.64 25.33 -28.27
C ILE A 713 30.47 26.39 -29.37
N ASP A 714 31.39 26.44 -30.35
CA ASP A 714 31.27 27.36 -31.48
C ASP A 714 30.07 27.03 -32.37
N THR A 715 29.76 25.74 -32.54
CA THR A 715 28.58 25.27 -33.28
C THR A 715 27.30 25.61 -32.52
N VAL A 716 27.27 25.35 -31.21
CA VAL A 716 26.14 25.69 -30.33
C VAL A 716 25.86 27.20 -30.38
N ARG A 717 26.89 28.02 -30.20
CA ARG A 717 26.77 29.49 -30.26
C ARG A 717 26.24 29.97 -31.62
N LYS A 718 26.68 29.34 -32.70
CA LYS A 718 26.19 29.66 -34.04
C LYS A 718 24.70 29.29 -34.17
N SER A 719 24.32 28.08 -33.74
CA SER A 719 22.92 27.60 -33.75
C SER A 719 22.00 28.56 -32.97
N ASN A 720 22.40 28.93 -31.75
CA ASN A 720 21.64 29.86 -30.91
C ASN A 720 21.52 31.26 -31.55
N LYS A 721 22.58 31.78 -32.16
CA LYS A 721 22.54 33.06 -32.90
C LYS A 721 21.55 32.98 -34.06
N ASP A 722 21.59 31.91 -34.84
CA ASP A 722 20.71 31.71 -35.99
C ASP A 722 19.23 31.58 -35.55
N LEU A 723 18.96 30.85 -34.46
CA LEU A 723 17.63 30.70 -33.88
C LEU A 723 17.06 32.03 -33.35
N VAL A 724 17.85 32.79 -32.60
CA VAL A 724 17.44 34.10 -32.10
C VAL A 724 17.20 35.09 -33.24
N ASN A 725 18.06 35.09 -34.27
CA ASN A 725 17.87 35.94 -35.44
C ASN A 725 16.58 35.60 -36.20
N ALA A 726 16.28 34.30 -36.35
CA ALA A 726 15.04 33.83 -36.96
C ALA A 726 13.81 34.29 -36.15
N TYR A 727 13.85 34.16 -34.83
CA TYR A 727 12.79 34.63 -33.94
C TYR A 727 12.58 36.14 -34.04
N GLN A 728 13.64 36.94 -34.01
CA GLN A 728 13.56 38.40 -34.13
C GLN A 728 13.01 38.84 -35.50
N ALA A 729 13.27 38.07 -36.57
CA ALA A 729 12.75 38.35 -37.90
C ALA A 729 11.21 38.25 -37.99
N LEU A 730 10.56 37.53 -37.06
CA LEU A 730 9.11 37.42 -36.95
C LEU A 730 8.44 38.73 -36.52
N LYS A 731 9.19 39.65 -35.91
CA LYS A 731 8.70 40.97 -35.44
C LYS A 731 7.43 40.85 -34.58
N LEU A 732 7.42 39.85 -33.70
CA LEU A 732 6.31 39.61 -32.77
C LEU A 732 6.09 40.85 -31.89
N LYS A 733 4.83 41.12 -31.56
CA LYS A 733 4.44 42.26 -30.72
C LYS A 733 4.58 41.96 -29.22
N SER A 734 4.69 40.69 -28.86
CA SER A 734 4.70 40.18 -27.49
C SER A 734 5.40 38.82 -27.49
N ASN A 735 6.11 38.51 -26.40
CA ASN A 735 6.63 37.17 -26.13
C ASN A 735 5.59 36.26 -25.44
N ASP A 736 4.33 36.70 -25.29
CA ASP A 736 3.25 35.90 -24.72
C ASP A 736 3.02 34.63 -25.56
N PRO A 737 3.23 33.42 -25.00
CA PRO A 737 3.04 32.18 -25.74
C PRO A 737 1.61 31.98 -26.28
N ASN A 738 0.60 32.68 -25.73
CA ASN A 738 -0.76 32.67 -26.28
C ASN A 738 -0.89 33.40 -27.62
N GLN A 739 0.02 34.34 -27.93
CA GLN A 739 -0.09 35.27 -29.05
C GLN A 739 0.84 34.93 -30.22
N ILE A 740 1.68 33.90 -30.06
CA ILE A 740 2.60 33.41 -31.09
C ILE A 740 1.85 32.33 -31.88
N ALA A 741 1.50 32.63 -33.14
CA ALA A 741 0.55 31.84 -33.94
C ALA A 741 1.03 30.42 -34.26
N ASP A 742 0.07 29.48 -34.34
CA ASP A 742 0.23 28.05 -34.66
C ASP A 742 0.83 27.74 -36.07
N GLU A 743 1.31 28.74 -36.82
CA GLU A 743 1.96 28.56 -38.14
C GLU A 743 3.50 28.48 -38.04
N LEU A 744 4.08 28.63 -36.84
CA LEU A 744 5.53 28.50 -36.57
C LEU A 744 5.94 27.07 -36.15
N ASP A 745 5.04 26.10 -36.34
CA ASP A 745 4.86 24.90 -35.52
C ASP A 745 5.76 23.69 -35.84
N GLU A 746 6.69 23.78 -36.78
CA GLU A 746 7.65 22.67 -37.01
C GLU A 746 9.05 22.91 -36.42
N ASN A 747 9.53 24.16 -36.27
CA ASN A 747 10.90 24.41 -35.80
C ASN A 747 10.98 24.98 -34.37
N MET A 748 9.92 25.61 -33.86
CA MET A 748 9.90 26.15 -32.49
C MET A 748 9.36 25.13 -31.46
N SER A 749 8.43 24.28 -31.87
CA SER A 749 7.90 23.17 -31.07
C SER A 749 9.03 22.23 -30.67
N ASP A 750 9.93 21.89 -31.60
CA ASP A 750 11.11 21.04 -31.36
C ASP A 750 12.02 21.58 -30.25
N SER A 751 12.25 22.90 -30.16
CA SER A 751 13.11 23.46 -29.11
C SER A 751 12.50 23.31 -27.71
N VAL A 752 11.18 23.48 -27.56
CA VAL A 752 10.47 23.35 -26.28
C VAL A 752 10.25 21.87 -25.92
N ILE A 753 9.97 21.02 -26.92
CA ILE A 753 9.90 19.56 -26.79
C ILE A 753 11.25 18.98 -26.37
N ASN A 754 12.36 19.50 -26.91
CA ASN A 754 13.71 19.05 -26.57
C ASN A 754 14.07 19.28 -25.09
N TYR A 755 13.54 20.30 -24.40
CA TYR A 755 13.76 20.45 -22.94
C TYR A 755 13.17 19.30 -22.13
N GLY A 756 11.91 18.94 -22.42
CA GLY A 756 11.21 17.85 -21.73
C GLY A 756 11.73 16.45 -22.11
N GLU A 757 12.02 16.25 -23.41
CA GLU A 757 12.60 14.99 -23.90
C GLU A 757 14.06 14.80 -23.47
N PHE A 758 14.82 15.87 -23.25
CA PHE A 758 16.21 15.77 -22.83
C PHE A 758 16.37 15.17 -21.44
N PHE A 759 15.64 15.65 -20.43
CA PHE A 759 15.74 15.10 -19.07
C PHE A 759 15.34 13.62 -19.06
N LYS A 760 14.33 13.27 -19.87
CA LYS A 760 13.89 11.90 -20.10
C LYS A 760 14.99 11.04 -20.74
N ARG A 761 15.56 11.47 -21.87
CA ARG A 761 16.62 10.76 -22.61
C ARG A 761 17.94 10.67 -21.82
N MET A 762 18.28 11.68 -21.04
CA MET A 762 19.48 11.69 -20.19
C MET A 762 19.39 10.67 -19.07
N ILE A 763 18.21 10.52 -18.47
CA ILE A 763 17.95 9.49 -17.46
C ILE A 763 17.92 8.11 -18.12
N ASP A 764 17.33 7.97 -19.30
CA ASP A 764 17.35 6.70 -20.04
C ASP A 764 18.80 6.28 -20.37
N VAL A 765 19.65 7.21 -20.80
CA VAL A 765 21.08 6.98 -21.07
C VAL A 765 21.89 6.75 -19.78
N ALA A 766 21.54 7.41 -18.67
CA ALA A 766 22.15 7.19 -17.35
C ALA A 766 21.78 5.81 -16.78
N LEU A 767 20.52 5.40 -16.91
CA LEU A 767 20.04 4.07 -16.51
C LEU A 767 20.65 2.98 -17.38
N LEU A 768 20.75 3.19 -18.70
CA LEU A 768 21.47 2.32 -19.64
C LEU A 768 22.98 2.23 -19.34
N SER A 769 23.61 3.32 -18.87
CA SER A 769 25.04 3.30 -18.50
C SER A 769 25.30 2.68 -17.14
N ILE A 770 24.39 2.79 -16.16
CA ILE A 770 24.39 2.02 -14.90
C ILE A 770 24.33 0.52 -15.18
N GLU A 771 23.43 0.10 -16.08
CA GLU A 771 23.27 -1.30 -16.48
C GLU A 771 24.54 -1.85 -17.15
N ASN A 772 25.16 -1.07 -18.03
CA ASN A 772 26.39 -1.47 -18.71
C ASN A 772 27.62 -1.49 -17.76
N TRP A 773 27.67 -0.60 -16.76
CA TRP A 773 28.77 -0.56 -15.77
C TRP A 773 28.70 -1.66 -14.72
N LEU A 774 27.50 -2.04 -14.26
CA LEU A 774 27.34 -3.17 -13.33
C LEU A 774 27.74 -4.51 -13.97
N THR A 775 27.57 -4.63 -15.28
CA THR A 775 28.02 -5.78 -16.09
C THR A 775 29.57 -5.83 -16.21
N ALA A 776 30.27 -4.69 -16.17
CA ALA A 776 31.72 -4.62 -16.28
C ALA A 776 32.47 -4.81 -14.94
N ILE A 777 31.84 -4.48 -13.80
CA ILE A 777 32.45 -4.66 -12.46
C ILE A 777 32.41 -6.13 -11.99
N SER A 778 31.47 -6.94 -12.47
CA SER A 778 31.48 -8.39 -12.20
C SER A 778 32.67 -9.11 -12.83
N ASP A 779 33.25 -8.57 -13.91
CA ASP A 779 34.36 -9.19 -14.64
C ASP A 779 35.74 -8.86 -14.04
N LEU A 780 35.88 -7.77 -13.27
CA LEU A 780 37.18 -7.31 -12.74
C LEU A 780 37.55 -7.84 -11.36
N ARG A 781 36.64 -8.51 -10.63
CA ARG A 781 36.95 -9.11 -9.30
C ARG A 781 37.63 -10.49 -9.36
N ASN A 782 37.87 -11.06 -10.56
CA ASN A 782 38.43 -12.42 -10.70
C ASN A 782 39.90 -12.51 -11.14
N PHE A 783 40.65 -11.40 -11.22
CA PHE A 783 42.10 -11.47 -11.50
C PHE A 783 42.95 -11.38 -10.24
N LYS A 784 43.31 -12.55 -9.69
CA LYS A 784 44.54 -12.76 -8.91
C LYS A 784 45.46 -13.74 -9.66
N VAL A 785 46.54 -13.17 -10.17
CA VAL A 785 47.90 -13.70 -10.43
C VAL A 785 48.05 -15.24 -10.45
N MET A 786 48.40 -15.77 -11.63
CA MET A 786 48.93 -17.12 -11.84
C MET A 786 50.30 -17.31 -11.18
N ASP A 787 50.48 -18.44 -10.49
CA ASP A 787 51.78 -19.15 -10.45
C ASP A 787 51.55 -20.67 -10.54
N PHE A 788 52.48 -21.33 -11.26
CA PHE A 788 52.41 -22.66 -11.85
C PHE A 788 52.94 -23.76 -10.91
N SER A 789 52.24 -24.90 -10.78
CA SER A 789 52.90 -26.22 -10.69
C SER A 789 51.93 -27.43 -10.77
N THR A 790 52.18 -28.29 -11.78
CA THR A 790 52.01 -29.76 -11.85
C THR A 790 50.70 -30.42 -12.35
N VAL A 791 50.91 -31.55 -13.05
CA VAL A 791 50.10 -32.30 -14.02
C VAL A 791 49.81 -33.72 -13.48
N VAL A 792 48.79 -34.43 -14.02
CA VAL A 792 48.60 -35.92 -14.19
C VAL A 792 47.66 -36.70 -13.21
N ASP A 793 46.46 -37.06 -13.72
CA ASP A 793 45.86 -38.41 -13.97
C ASP A 793 45.25 -39.38 -12.89
N PHE A 794 44.24 -40.15 -13.37
CA PHE A 794 43.15 -40.98 -12.77
C PHE A 794 43.36 -41.90 -11.53
N ARG A 795 42.28 -42.05 -10.70
CA ARG A 795 41.55 -43.29 -10.29
C ARG A 795 40.79 -43.14 -8.94
N ASN A 796 39.49 -43.47 -8.90
CA ASN A 796 38.91 -44.50 -7.99
C ASN A 796 37.36 -44.61 -8.05
N TRP A 797 36.89 -45.85 -8.20
CA TRP A 797 35.54 -46.36 -7.95
C TRP A 797 35.36 -46.76 -6.47
N SER A 798 34.12 -46.75 -5.97
CA SER A 798 33.60 -47.64 -4.90
C SER A 798 32.11 -47.94 -5.19
N GLN A 799 31.74 -49.18 -5.56
CA GLN A 799 31.28 -50.30 -4.71
C GLN A 799 29.86 -50.12 -4.16
N ASP A 800 28.84 -50.48 -4.96
CA ASP A 800 27.52 -51.02 -4.53
C ASP A 800 26.66 -51.32 -5.77
N THR A 801 26.68 -52.54 -6.31
CA THR A 801 25.86 -52.89 -7.49
C THR A 801 25.36 -54.33 -7.45
N MET A 802 24.04 -54.52 -7.37
CA MET A 802 23.38 -55.83 -7.54
C MET A 802 23.08 -56.11 -9.02
N LEU A 803 23.17 -57.39 -9.44
CA LEU A 803 23.03 -57.83 -10.84
C LEU A 803 21.89 -58.84 -10.99
N LEU A 804 20.97 -58.58 -11.92
CA LEU A 804 19.89 -59.48 -12.34
C LEU A 804 20.20 -60.15 -13.69
N ARG A 805 20.07 -61.48 -13.79
CA ARG A 805 20.12 -62.23 -15.06
C ARG A 805 18.85 -63.09 -15.23
N GLY A 806 18.19 -62.99 -16.38
CA GLY A 806 17.01 -63.79 -16.73
C GLY A 806 17.33 -64.90 -17.73
N TYR A 807 16.68 -66.06 -17.58
CA TYR A 807 16.69 -67.18 -18.54
C TYR A 807 15.25 -67.66 -18.80
N ALA A 808 14.93 -67.98 -20.05
CA ALA A 808 13.70 -68.70 -20.42
C ALA A 808 14.05 -69.84 -21.38
N PRO A 809 13.66 -71.11 -21.12
CA PRO A 809 13.82 -72.19 -22.09
C PRO A 809 12.66 -72.22 -23.10
N ALA A 810 12.98 -72.51 -24.35
CA ALA A 810 12.03 -72.66 -25.44
C ALA A 810 11.43 -74.08 -25.51
N LYS A 811 10.12 -74.12 -25.79
CA LYS A 811 9.27 -75.26 -26.20
C LYS A 811 8.98 -76.35 -25.16
N SER A 812 7.70 -76.45 -24.76
CA SER A 812 7.07 -77.69 -24.30
C SER A 812 5.78 -77.95 -25.07
N THR A 813 5.70 -79.13 -25.67
CA THR A 813 4.65 -79.69 -26.53
C THR A 813 3.44 -80.20 -25.74
N PHE A 814 2.21 -79.92 -26.22
CA PHE A 814 0.98 -80.61 -25.79
C PHE A 814 0.26 -81.26 -26.99
N PRO A 815 -0.59 -82.28 -26.77
CA PRO A 815 -1.11 -83.20 -27.80
C PRO A 815 -2.14 -82.55 -28.75
N PRO A 816 -2.39 -83.15 -29.93
CA PRO A 816 -3.11 -82.50 -31.02
C PRO A 816 -4.59 -82.30 -30.70
N GLY A 817 -5.08 -81.06 -30.75
CA GLY A 817 -6.51 -80.78 -30.72
C GLY A 817 -6.98 -79.39 -30.30
N GLN A 818 -6.13 -78.49 -29.79
CA GLN A 818 -6.53 -77.12 -29.44
C GLN A 818 -5.41 -76.12 -29.75
N ASP A 819 -5.65 -75.25 -30.73
CA ASP A 819 -4.76 -74.11 -31.02
C ASP A 819 -5.05 -72.99 -30.01
N CYS A 820 -4.12 -72.78 -29.08
CA CYS A 820 -4.00 -71.54 -28.31
C CYS A 820 -2.61 -70.96 -28.59
N GLY A 821 -2.54 -69.65 -28.81
CA GLY A 821 -1.45 -68.95 -29.50
C GLY A 821 -0.06 -69.08 -28.88
N THR A 822 0.94 -68.80 -29.71
CA THR A 822 2.37 -68.80 -29.37
C THR A 822 2.76 -67.64 -28.43
N PHE A 823 3.44 -67.92 -27.32
CA PHE A 823 4.07 -66.90 -26.47
C PHE A 823 5.40 -66.42 -27.07
N MET A 824 5.57 -65.11 -27.24
CA MET A 824 6.88 -64.49 -27.54
C MET A 824 7.36 -63.68 -26.33
N VAL A 825 8.34 -64.19 -25.59
CA VAL A 825 9.05 -63.42 -24.56
C VAL A 825 10.44 -63.07 -25.10
N LYS A 826 10.75 -61.77 -25.22
CA LYS A 826 12.14 -61.29 -25.36
C LYS A 826 12.63 -60.80 -24.00
N PRO A 827 13.38 -61.58 -23.21
CA PRO A 827 13.94 -61.10 -21.96
C PRO A 827 15.09 -60.12 -22.23
N ALA A 828 15.10 -58.98 -21.54
CA ALA A 828 16.27 -58.13 -21.46
C ALA A 828 17.39 -58.89 -20.73
N ARG A 829 18.55 -59.08 -21.38
CA ARG A 829 19.64 -59.91 -20.82
C ARG A 829 20.36 -59.27 -19.61
N LYS A 830 20.06 -58.02 -19.24
CA LYS A 830 20.66 -57.30 -18.11
C LYS A 830 19.75 -56.12 -17.70
N ILE A 831 19.46 -55.96 -16.41
CA ILE A 831 18.74 -54.80 -15.84
C ILE A 831 19.63 -54.23 -14.73
N LEU A 832 19.92 -52.93 -14.77
CA LEU A 832 20.71 -52.22 -13.76
C LEU A 832 19.79 -51.47 -12.77
N PRO A 833 20.28 -51.07 -11.58
CA PRO A 833 19.52 -50.24 -10.65
C PRO A 833 19.07 -48.94 -11.32
N GLY A 834 17.76 -48.67 -11.33
CA GLY A 834 17.14 -47.51 -12.00
C GLY A 834 16.54 -47.80 -13.39
N ASP A 835 16.76 -48.98 -13.96
CA ASP A 835 16.18 -49.35 -15.26
C ASP A 835 14.71 -49.84 -15.12
N ASN A 836 13.82 -49.29 -15.95
CA ASN A 836 12.45 -49.78 -16.11
C ASN A 836 12.41 -50.96 -17.09
N GLY A 837 12.54 -52.20 -16.61
CA GLY A 837 12.27 -53.39 -17.41
C GLY A 837 10.79 -53.51 -17.78
N ARG A 838 10.46 -53.69 -19.06
CA ARG A 838 9.10 -54.02 -19.52
C ARG A 838 9.02 -55.48 -19.93
N LEU A 839 8.12 -56.24 -19.32
CA LEU A 839 7.74 -57.58 -19.77
C LEU A 839 6.37 -57.48 -20.45
N LEU A 840 6.32 -57.72 -21.76
CA LEU A 840 5.05 -57.79 -22.49
C LEU A 840 4.63 -59.26 -22.55
N ILE A 841 3.54 -59.62 -21.90
CA ILE A 841 2.87 -60.91 -22.10
C ILE A 841 1.63 -60.59 -22.93
N GLN A 842 1.65 -60.98 -24.19
CA GLN A 842 0.47 -60.87 -25.05
C GLN A 842 -0.19 -62.23 -25.06
N ASP A 843 -1.41 -62.29 -24.55
CA ASP A 843 -2.21 -63.50 -24.57
C ASP A 843 -3.22 -63.47 -25.72
N ASN A 844 -3.43 -64.63 -26.34
CA ASN A 844 -4.47 -64.88 -27.33
C ASN A 844 -5.24 -66.12 -26.88
N PHE A 845 -5.90 -66.08 -25.72
CA PHE A 845 -6.76 -67.18 -25.29
C PHE A 845 -8.20 -67.03 -25.81
N GLY A 846 -8.60 -67.99 -26.62
CA GLY A 846 -9.95 -68.53 -26.58
C GLY A 846 -10.02 -69.62 -25.50
N ALA A 847 -11.09 -69.60 -24.69
CA ALA A 847 -11.74 -70.62 -23.85
C ALA A 847 -10.96 -71.73 -23.07
N HIS A 848 -9.65 -71.90 -23.18
CA HIS A 848 -8.89 -72.94 -22.47
C HIS A 848 -7.64 -72.37 -21.81
N GLY A 849 -7.62 -72.35 -20.47
CA GLY A 849 -6.58 -71.70 -19.67
C GLY A 849 -5.23 -72.40 -19.73
N GLY A 850 -4.15 -71.61 -19.79
CA GLY A 850 -2.76 -72.07 -19.68
C GLY A 850 -1.99 -71.32 -18.58
N GLU A 851 -0.98 -71.99 -18.00
CA GLU A 851 -0.06 -71.42 -17.00
C GLU A 851 1.35 -71.26 -17.58
N GLY A 852 2.01 -70.14 -17.29
CA GLY A 852 3.40 -69.86 -17.68
C GLY A 852 4.20 -69.29 -16.52
N TRP A 853 5.53 -69.39 -16.55
CA TRP A 853 6.40 -68.81 -15.52
C TRP A 853 7.70 -68.24 -16.12
N VAL A 854 8.29 -67.26 -15.44
CA VAL A 854 9.59 -66.65 -15.73
C VAL A 854 10.40 -66.54 -14.44
N ALA A 855 11.67 -66.94 -14.49
CA ALA A 855 12.59 -66.87 -13.35
C ALA A 855 13.69 -65.83 -13.55
N TYR A 856 14.03 -65.12 -12.48
CA TYR A 856 15.18 -64.22 -12.41
C TYR A 856 16.09 -64.60 -11.27
N ASP A 857 17.40 -64.57 -11.53
CA ASP A 857 18.41 -64.73 -10.50
C ASP A 857 18.92 -63.38 -10.04
N ILE A 858 18.82 -63.17 -8.73
CA ILE A 858 19.39 -62.04 -8.02
C ILE A 858 20.74 -62.50 -7.46
N MET A 859 21.81 -61.88 -7.94
CA MET A 859 23.13 -62.04 -7.32
C MET A 859 23.29 -60.98 -6.24
N LYS A 860 23.43 -61.43 -4.99
CA LYS A 860 23.74 -60.53 -3.86
C LYS A 860 25.22 -60.10 -3.91
N PRO A 861 25.57 -58.96 -3.29
CA PRO A 861 26.95 -58.45 -3.31
C PRO A 861 27.99 -59.43 -2.74
N ASP A 862 27.56 -60.34 -1.85
CA ASP A 862 28.39 -61.41 -1.28
C ASP A 862 28.59 -62.61 -2.23
N GLY A 863 28.06 -62.54 -3.46
CA GLY A 863 28.17 -63.58 -4.47
C GLY A 863 27.15 -64.71 -4.34
N THR A 864 26.27 -64.66 -3.35
CA THR A 864 25.19 -65.65 -3.21
C THR A 864 24.06 -65.39 -4.21
N ARG A 865 23.44 -66.46 -4.71
CA ARG A 865 22.38 -66.41 -5.73
C ARG A 865 21.03 -66.70 -5.07
N GLN A 866 20.06 -65.84 -5.33
CA GLN A 866 18.66 -66.02 -4.93
C GLN A 866 17.78 -66.02 -6.18
N THR A 867 16.98 -67.07 -6.37
CA THR A 867 16.11 -67.18 -7.55
C THR A 867 14.70 -66.72 -7.19
N VAL A 868 14.10 -65.91 -8.06
CA VAL A 868 12.72 -65.44 -7.92
C VAL A 868 11.93 -65.85 -9.15
N ASN A 869 10.92 -66.68 -8.92
CA ASN A 869 10.01 -67.19 -9.93
C ASN A 869 8.72 -66.37 -9.93
N PHE A 870 8.31 -65.94 -11.12
CA PHE A 870 7.04 -65.29 -11.38
C PHE A 870 6.19 -66.25 -12.21
N SER A 871 5.07 -66.69 -11.64
CA SER A 871 4.12 -67.60 -12.29
C SER A 871 2.83 -66.85 -12.61
N PHE A 872 2.28 -67.09 -13.79
CA PHE A 872 1.09 -66.44 -14.32
C PHE A 872 0.15 -67.51 -14.84
N GLY A 873 -1.14 -67.43 -14.51
CA GLY A 873 -2.10 -68.44 -14.93
C GLY A 873 -3.53 -67.92 -14.98
N CYS A 874 -4.33 -68.60 -15.79
CA CYS A 874 -5.77 -68.47 -15.85
C CYS A 874 -6.37 -69.88 -15.63
N PRO A 875 -6.87 -70.21 -14.43
CA PRO A 875 -7.41 -71.53 -14.17
C PRO A 875 -8.79 -71.65 -14.84
N THR A 876 -9.03 -72.78 -15.48
CA THR A 876 -10.28 -73.02 -16.21
C THR A 876 -11.50 -72.95 -15.29
N GLY A 877 -12.41 -72.02 -15.59
CA GLY A 877 -13.82 -72.13 -15.24
C GLY A 877 -14.38 -71.20 -14.17
N VAL A 878 -13.58 -70.44 -13.42
CA VAL A 878 -14.09 -69.36 -12.55
C VAL A 878 -13.09 -68.21 -12.49
N TYR A 879 -13.61 -67.00 -12.50
CA TYR A 879 -13.02 -65.77 -13.00
C TYR A 879 -11.93 -65.12 -12.13
N ASP A 880 -10.68 -65.58 -12.17
CA ASP A 880 -9.54 -64.81 -11.62
C ASP A 880 -8.23 -65.08 -12.38
N ASN A 881 -7.67 -64.04 -13.00
CA ASN A 881 -6.28 -64.06 -13.47
C ASN A 881 -5.35 -63.85 -12.28
N TYR A 882 -4.27 -64.63 -12.16
CA TYR A 882 -3.36 -64.50 -11.02
C TYR A 882 -1.90 -64.30 -11.41
N VAL A 883 -1.17 -63.57 -10.56
CA VAL A 883 0.29 -63.45 -10.57
C VAL A 883 0.80 -63.96 -9.23
N ARG A 884 1.64 -65.00 -9.24
CA ARG A 884 2.30 -65.52 -8.03
C ARG A 884 3.80 -65.29 -8.10
N ILE A 885 4.35 -64.82 -6.99
CA ILE A 885 5.78 -64.58 -6.83
C ILE A 885 6.28 -65.54 -5.76
N GLN A 886 7.22 -66.40 -6.13
CA GLN A 886 7.85 -67.34 -5.21
C GLN A 886 9.37 -67.15 -5.24
N SER A 887 9.96 -66.97 -4.06
CA SER A 887 11.41 -67.00 -3.89
C SER A 887 11.78 -68.09 -2.89
N ASP A 888 12.93 -68.68 -3.10
CA ASP A 888 13.53 -69.71 -2.25
C ASP A 888 14.09 -69.16 -0.93
N GLN A 889 14.18 -67.83 -0.79
CA GLN A 889 14.58 -67.11 0.44
C GLN A 889 13.71 -65.84 0.63
N PRO A 890 13.60 -65.28 1.86
CA PRO A 890 12.86 -64.04 2.08
C PRO A 890 13.42 -62.88 1.24
N LEU A 891 12.54 -62.08 0.61
CA LEU A 891 12.93 -60.93 -0.19
C LEU A 891 13.24 -59.71 0.71
N PRO A 892 14.17 -58.82 0.34
CA PRO A 892 14.42 -57.57 1.07
C PRO A 892 13.17 -56.69 1.17
N PRO A 893 13.03 -55.84 2.22
CA PRO A 893 11.98 -54.83 2.27
C PRO A 893 12.05 -53.94 1.03
N ASN A 894 10.91 -53.65 0.39
CA ASN A 894 10.79 -52.80 -0.82
C ASN A 894 11.36 -53.40 -2.12
N PHE A 895 11.63 -54.71 -2.16
CA PHE A 895 12.12 -55.37 -3.38
C PHE A 895 11.11 -55.33 -4.56
N ILE A 896 9.82 -55.20 -4.28
CA ILE A 896 8.79 -54.91 -5.28
C ILE A 896 7.98 -53.73 -4.77
N ASN A 897 8.11 -52.57 -5.42
CA ASN A 897 7.45 -51.35 -4.96
C ASN A 897 6.07 -51.13 -5.60
N TYR A 898 5.80 -51.74 -6.75
CA TYR A 898 4.54 -51.52 -7.46
C TYR A 898 4.24 -52.65 -8.45
N VAL A 899 2.99 -53.11 -8.46
CA VAL A 899 2.41 -53.96 -9.52
C VAL A 899 1.14 -53.26 -9.98
N ALA A 900 1.18 -52.62 -11.16
CA ALA A 900 0.01 -51.98 -11.75
C ALA A 900 -0.67 -52.95 -12.72
N VAL A 901 -2.00 -53.00 -12.68
CA VAL A 901 -2.85 -53.65 -13.69
C VAL A 901 -3.83 -52.58 -14.20
N SER A 902 -3.86 -52.31 -15.50
CA SER A 902 -4.73 -51.28 -16.08
C SER A 902 -5.97 -51.89 -16.75
N GLY A 903 -7.14 -51.68 -16.13
CA GLY A 903 -8.49 -51.80 -16.68
C GLY A 903 -9.34 -50.68 -16.05
N ASP A 904 -10.35 -50.19 -16.78
CA ASP A 904 -10.98 -48.86 -16.59
C ASP A 904 -11.35 -48.39 -15.17
N THR A 905 -11.28 -47.07 -15.01
CA THR A 905 -11.53 -46.29 -13.79
C THR A 905 -12.86 -46.59 -13.10
N LYS A 906 -12.83 -47.34 -12.00
CA LYS A 906 -13.73 -47.17 -10.84
C LYS A 906 -13.00 -47.45 -9.54
N THR A 907 -12.98 -46.47 -8.65
CA THR A 907 -12.52 -46.61 -7.26
C THR A 907 -13.49 -47.49 -6.47
N PHE A 908 -13.02 -48.63 -5.96
CA PHE A 908 -13.67 -49.39 -4.90
C PHE A 908 -12.86 -49.23 -3.62
N ASP A 909 -13.45 -48.59 -2.61
CA ASP A 909 -12.91 -48.57 -1.26
C ASP A 909 -13.29 -49.88 -0.54
N GLY A 910 -12.29 -50.65 -0.11
CA GLY A 910 -12.46 -51.70 0.91
C GLY A 910 -12.40 -53.18 0.48
N ALA A 911 -11.37 -53.63 -0.25
CA ALA A 911 -11.07 -55.07 -0.42
C ALA A 911 -9.72 -55.49 0.23
N LYS A 912 -9.66 -56.72 0.73
CA LYS A 912 -8.48 -57.30 1.42
C LYS A 912 -7.37 -57.71 0.43
N PRO A 913 -6.11 -57.88 0.88
CA PRO A 913 -5.01 -58.31 0.02
C PRO A 913 -5.27 -59.72 -0.54
N ASN A 914 -5.17 -59.87 -1.86
CA ASN A 914 -5.13 -61.11 -2.67
C ASN A 914 -6.37 -61.51 -3.50
N GLU A 915 -7.37 -60.65 -3.69
CA GLU A 915 -8.42 -60.91 -4.70
C GLU A 915 -8.70 -59.65 -5.52
N ILE A 916 -8.58 -59.72 -6.84
CA ILE A 916 -8.96 -58.66 -7.80
C ILE A 916 -9.92 -59.30 -8.80
N PRO A 917 -11.24 -59.09 -8.68
CA PRO A 917 -12.17 -59.56 -9.69
C PRO A 917 -12.26 -58.50 -10.79
N ASP A 918 -11.61 -58.73 -11.93
CA ASP A 918 -11.90 -57.96 -13.14
C ASP A 918 -12.26 -58.89 -14.30
N HIS A 919 -13.39 -58.60 -14.94
CA HIS A 919 -13.91 -59.36 -16.07
C HIS A 919 -13.51 -58.64 -17.36
N GLY A 920 -12.60 -59.25 -18.14
CA GLY A 920 -12.69 -59.20 -19.60
C GLY A 920 -11.76 -58.29 -20.39
N HIS A 921 -10.63 -57.80 -19.86
CA HIS A 921 -9.70 -56.96 -20.64
C HIS A 921 -8.21 -57.35 -20.50
N PRO A 922 -7.34 -57.03 -21.49
CA PRO A 922 -5.95 -57.46 -21.51
C PRO A 922 -5.14 -56.88 -20.34
N LEU A 923 -4.41 -57.75 -19.64
CA LEU A 923 -3.68 -57.41 -18.42
C LEU A 923 -2.27 -56.89 -18.75
N HIS A 924 -2.01 -55.61 -18.51
CA HIS A 924 -0.66 -55.04 -18.58
C HIS A 924 -0.05 -55.00 -17.18
N ILE A 925 1.05 -55.74 -16.96
CA ILE A 925 1.74 -55.81 -15.67
C ILE A 925 3.09 -55.09 -15.75
N ARG A 926 3.31 -54.11 -14.87
CA ARG A 926 4.59 -53.40 -14.71
C ARG A 926 5.18 -53.67 -13.32
N ILE A 927 6.45 -54.07 -13.25
CA ILE A 927 7.17 -54.37 -12.00
C ILE A 927 8.40 -53.45 -11.90
N THR A 928 8.55 -52.75 -10.77
CA THR A 928 9.70 -51.87 -10.49
C THR A 928 10.40 -52.30 -9.18
N VAL A 929 11.72 -52.47 -9.24
CA VAL A 929 12.61 -52.85 -8.12
C VAL A 929 13.48 -51.65 -7.78
N GLY A 930 13.46 -51.16 -6.54
CA GLY A 930 14.18 -49.95 -6.12
C GLY A 930 14.80 -50.10 -4.74
N THR A 931 15.97 -49.50 -4.55
CA THR A 931 16.64 -49.31 -3.25
C THR A 931 16.47 -47.86 -2.78
N GLU A 932 15.82 -47.70 -1.62
CA GLU A 932 15.44 -46.46 -0.90
C GLU A 932 14.17 -45.70 -1.37
N ALA A 933 13.33 -45.35 -0.40
CA ALA A 933 11.94 -44.90 -0.55
C ALA A 933 11.78 -43.38 -0.45
N PRO A 934 11.06 -42.71 -1.36
CA PRO A 934 10.37 -41.47 -1.05
C PRO A 934 9.18 -41.77 -0.11
N LYS A 935 8.99 -40.94 0.91
CA LYS A 935 7.83 -41.02 1.80
C LYS A 935 6.52 -40.90 0.98
N PRO A 936 5.46 -41.66 1.30
CA PRO A 936 4.22 -41.63 0.54
C PRO A 936 3.50 -40.30 0.72
N ASN A 937 3.17 -39.63 -0.38
CA ASN A 937 2.19 -38.54 -0.37
C ASN A 937 0.79 -39.14 -0.12
N PRO A 938 -0.01 -38.52 0.78
CA PRO A 938 -1.39 -38.92 1.01
C PRO A 938 -2.27 -38.70 -0.24
N VAL A 939 -3.34 -39.49 -0.33
CA VAL A 939 -4.45 -39.37 -1.29
C VAL A 939 -4.87 -37.90 -1.45
N PRO A 940 -5.18 -37.40 -2.66
CA PRO A 940 -5.63 -36.03 -2.83
C PRO A 940 -6.92 -35.81 -2.05
N THR A 941 -6.81 -35.09 -0.95
CA THR A 941 -7.91 -34.31 -0.39
C THR A 941 -8.31 -33.30 -1.48
N PRO A 942 -9.59 -32.90 -1.63
CA PRO A 942 -9.93 -31.77 -2.50
C PRO A 942 -8.95 -30.63 -2.21
N ALA A 943 -8.28 -30.16 -3.27
CA ALA A 943 -7.24 -29.13 -3.13
C ALA A 943 -7.85 -27.99 -2.33
N LYS A 944 -7.21 -27.66 -1.21
CA LYS A 944 -7.60 -26.51 -0.40
C LYS A 944 -7.58 -25.28 -1.32
N PRO A 945 -8.62 -24.44 -1.33
CA PRO A 945 -8.61 -23.21 -2.12
C PRO A 945 -7.31 -22.44 -1.91
N ILE A 946 -6.74 -21.90 -3.00
CA ILE A 946 -5.53 -21.08 -2.89
C ILE A 946 -5.92 -19.81 -2.13
N GLU A 947 -5.23 -19.52 -1.03
CA GLU A 947 -5.45 -18.31 -0.23
C GLU A 947 -4.16 -17.50 -0.21
N ILE A 948 -4.22 -16.26 -0.71
CA ILE A 948 -3.10 -15.32 -0.80
C ILE A 948 -3.41 -14.13 0.08
N SER A 949 -2.64 -13.94 1.15
CA SER A 949 -2.75 -12.81 2.08
C SER A 949 -1.48 -11.95 2.18
N GLY A 950 -0.44 -12.27 1.38
CA GLY A 950 0.86 -11.61 1.42
C GLY A 950 1.83 -12.14 0.35
N PRO A 951 3.06 -11.59 0.29
CA PRO A 951 4.05 -11.98 -0.73
C PRO A 951 4.55 -13.42 -0.51
N PRO A 952 4.85 -14.18 -1.58
CA PRO A 952 5.31 -15.55 -1.46
C PRO A 952 6.80 -15.62 -1.10
N THR A 953 7.23 -16.79 -0.65
CA THR A 953 8.64 -17.12 -0.39
C THR A 953 9.27 -17.81 -1.60
N PHE A 954 10.55 -17.53 -1.86
CA PHE A 954 11.33 -18.22 -2.89
C PHE A 954 11.58 -19.69 -2.49
N VAL A 955 11.41 -20.62 -3.43
CA VAL A 955 11.59 -22.06 -3.20
C VAL A 955 12.83 -22.59 -3.92
N SER A 956 12.92 -22.37 -5.24
CA SER A 956 14.02 -22.86 -6.06
C SER A 956 14.09 -22.12 -7.40
N ALA A 957 15.23 -22.24 -8.08
CA ALA A 957 15.43 -21.75 -9.44
C ALA A 957 16.26 -22.72 -10.26
N TRP A 958 16.03 -22.79 -11.57
CA TRP A 958 16.82 -23.58 -12.52
C TRP A 958 16.92 -22.90 -13.88
N GLY A 959 18.02 -23.15 -14.58
CA GLY A 959 18.32 -22.54 -15.87
C GLY A 959 19.55 -21.64 -15.87
N SER A 960 20.17 -21.51 -17.03
CA SER A 960 21.25 -20.57 -17.30
C SER A 960 21.24 -20.15 -18.76
N GLN A 961 21.94 -19.07 -19.13
CA GLN A 961 22.09 -18.69 -20.53
C GLN A 961 22.71 -19.83 -21.36
N GLY A 962 22.14 -20.12 -22.52
CA GLY A 962 22.72 -21.06 -23.49
C GLY A 962 21.68 -21.82 -24.31
N SER A 963 22.15 -22.85 -25.02
CA SER A 963 21.34 -23.68 -25.93
C SER A 963 21.34 -25.17 -25.57
N ALA A 964 22.05 -25.59 -24.51
CA ALA A 964 21.97 -26.97 -24.04
C ALA A 964 20.61 -27.26 -23.36
N PRO A 965 20.23 -28.53 -23.15
CA PRO A 965 19.09 -28.91 -22.35
C PRO A 965 19.14 -28.28 -20.95
N GLY A 966 18.05 -27.63 -20.54
CA GLY A 966 17.96 -26.89 -19.29
C GLY A 966 18.65 -25.52 -19.28
N GLN A 967 19.18 -25.06 -20.42
CA GLN A 967 19.64 -23.67 -20.61
C GLN A 967 18.64 -22.89 -21.45
N PHE A 968 18.59 -21.57 -21.32
CA PHE A 968 17.65 -20.71 -22.04
C PHE A 968 18.36 -19.60 -22.79
N ASN A 969 17.76 -19.16 -23.89
CA ASN A 969 18.13 -17.97 -24.62
C ASN A 969 16.85 -17.20 -24.98
N ASN A 970 16.61 -16.13 -24.23
CA ASN A 970 15.41 -15.32 -24.33
C ASN A 970 14.11 -16.12 -24.02
N PRO A 971 13.97 -16.69 -22.81
CA PRO A 971 12.73 -17.36 -22.42
C PRO A 971 11.60 -16.33 -22.29
N GLN A 972 10.45 -16.61 -22.92
CA GLN A 972 9.36 -15.64 -23.05
C GLN A 972 8.21 -15.94 -22.09
N ASP A 973 7.64 -17.14 -22.14
CA ASP A 973 6.45 -17.46 -21.36
C ASP A 973 6.52 -18.86 -20.74
N ILE A 974 5.62 -19.12 -19.79
CA ILE A 974 5.63 -20.32 -18.95
C ILE A 974 4.22 -20.87 -18.75
N ALA A 975 4.07 -22.19 -18.85
CA ALA A 975 2.83 -22.90 -18.58
C ALA A 975 3.08 -24.13 -17.69
N VAL A 976 2.03 -24.62 -17.03
CA VAL A 976 2.08 -25.83 -16.20
C VAL A 976 0.96 -26.79 -16.56
N ASP A 977 1.23 -28.09 -16.51
CA ASP A 977 0.21 -29.13 -16.74
C ASP A 977 -0.39 -29.68 -15.44
N SER A 978 -1.37 -30.57 -15.56
CA SER A 978 -2.06 -31.20 -14.43
C SER A 978 -1.14 -32.05 -13.53
N GLN A 979 0.07 -32.39 -14.00
CA GLN A 979 1.10 -33.11 -13.26
C GLN A 979 2.16 -32.20 -12.63
N CYS A 980 1.96 -30.88 -12.71
CA CYS A 980 2.92 -29.85 -12.27
C CYS A 980 4.24 -29.86 -13.07
N ASN A 981 4.24 -30.39 -14.30
CA ASN A 981 5.38 -30.18 -15.20
C ASN A 981 5.35 -28.73 -15.71
N VAL A 982 6.53 -28.15 -15.90
CA VAL A 982 6.72 -26.75 -16.29
C VAL A 982 7.19 -26.70 -17.75
N TYR A 983 6.54 -25.89 -18.57
CA TYR A 983 6.83 -25.69 -19.99
C TYR A 983 7.28 -24.26 -20.22
N VAL A 984 8.38 -24.05 -20.93
CA VAL A 984 8.97 -22.73 -21.18
C VAL A 984 9.21 -22.54 -22.67
N THR A 985 8.74 -21.43 -23.24
CA THR A 985 9.09 -21.00 -24.60
C THR A 985 10.45 -20.32 -24.59
N ASP A 986 11.39 -20.89 -25.34
CA ASP A 986 12.78 -20.46 -25.42
C ASP A 986 13.02 -19.82 -26.80
N SER A 987 12.66 -18.55 -26.90
CA SER A 987 12.31 -17.93 -28.17
C SER A 987 13.49 -17.81 -29.13
N SER A 988 14.68 -17.42 -28.66
CA SER A 988 15.86 -17.29 -29.51
C SER A 988 16.54 -18.64 -29.81
N ASN A 989 16.16 -19.71 -29.10
CA ASN A 989 16.52 -21.08 -29.46
C ASN A 989 15.43 -21.80 -30.28
N ASN A 990 14.31 -21.13 -30.61
CA ASN A 990 13.21 -21.68 -31.39
C ASN A 990 12.66 -23.02 -30.85
N ARG A 991 12.50 -23.15 -29.54
CA ARG A 991 12.07 -24.41 -28.91
C ARG A 991 11.13 -24.20 -27.72
N VAL A 992 10.46 -25.27 -27.31
CA VAL A 992 9.82 -25.39 -26.00
C VAL A 992 10.58 -26.42 -25.18
N GLN A 993 10.83 -26.12 -23.91
CA GLN A 993 11.44 -27.05 -22.95
C GLN A 993 10.44 -27.43 -21.86
N LYS A 994 10.46 -28.71 -21.45
CA LYS A 994 9.63 -29.31 -20.41
C LYS A 994 10.50 -29.75 -19.23
N PHE A 995 10.06 -29.41 -18.02
CA PHE A 995 10.70 -29.74 -16.74
C PHE A 995 9.71 -30.39 -15.79
N ASP A 996 10.20 -31.17 -14.82
CA ASP A 996 9.36 -31.58 -13.69
C ASP A 996 9.21 -30.45 -12.66
N ALA A 997 8.37 -30.65 -11.64
CA ALA A 997 8.11 -29.67 -10.58
C ALA A 997 9.33 -29.29 -9.73
N ASN A 998 10.44 -30.04 -9.83
CA ASN A 998 11.71 -29.79 -9.15
C ASN A 998 12.73 -29.08 -10.05
N GLY A 999 12.38 -28.81 -11.31
CA GLY A 999 13.25 -28.17 -12.28
C GLY A 999 14.18 -29.11 -13.04
N ASN A 1000 13.97 -30.43 -12.96
CA ASN A 1000 14.75 -31.37 -13.76
C ASN A 1000 14.27 -31.32 -15.21
N PHE A 1001 15.21 -31.15 -16.15
CA PHE A 1001 14.91 -31.20 -17.57
C PHE A 1001 14.36 -32.58 -17.95
N LEU A 1002 13.20 -32.60 -18.61
CA LEU A 1002 12.56 -33.81 -19.10
C LEU A 1002 12.70 -33.95 -20.62
N LYS A 1003 12.41 -32.88 -21.37
CA LYS A 1003 12.31 -32.92 -22.83
C LYS A 1003 12.34 -31.54 -23.47
N GLU A 1004 12.63 -31.50 -24.77
CA GLU A 1004 12.45 -30.32 -25.62
C GLU A 1004 11.95 -30.70 -27.02
N TRP A 1005 11.35 -29.74 -27.72
CA TRP A 1005 10.99 -29.87 -29.15
C TRP A 1005 11.01 -28.49 -29.84
N ASN A 1006 11.23 -28.51 -31.15
CA ASN A 1006 11.38 -27.32 -32.00
C ASN A 1006 10.57 -27.39 -33.31
N SER A 1007 9.77 -28.44 -33.50
CA SER A 1007 9.08 -28.69 -34.77
C SER A 1007 8.10 -27.57 -35.12
N GLY A 1008 8.44 -26.77 -36.14
CA GLY A 1008 7.61 -25.68 -36.65
C GLY A 1008 7.70 -24.36 -35.87
N LEU A 1009 8.51 -24.29 -34.81
CA LEU A 1009 8.62 -23.11 -33.95
C LEU A 1009 9.63 -22.10 -34.52
N GLN A 1010 9.25 -20.82 -34.56
CA GLN A 1010 10.07 -19.66 -34.89
C GLN A 1010 9.71 -18.51 -33.95
N SER A 1011 10.66 -18.12 -33.10
CA SER A 1011 10.49 -17.11 -32.05
C SER A 1011 9.26 -17.34 -31.17
N PRO A 1012 9.02 -18.57 -30.64
CA PRO A 1012 7.82 -18.86 -29.86
C PRO A 1012 7.68 -17.92 -28.66
N TRP A 1013 6.47 -17.42 -28.42
CA TRP A 1013 6.20 -16.41 -27.40
C TRP A 1013 5.27 -16.95 -26.32
N GLY A 1014 3.95 -16.71 -26.42
CA GLY A 1014 3.00 -17.14 -25.42
C GLY A 1014 2.78 -18.66 -25.42
N ILE A 1015 2.52 -19.23 -24.24
CA ILE A 1015 2.28 -20.67 -24.06
C ILE A 1015 1.18 -20.93 -23.04
N VAL A 1016 0.27 -21.86 -23.34
CA VAL A 1016 -0.81 -22.25 -22.43
C VAL A 1016 -1.16 -23.73 -22.55
N THR A 1017 -1.64 -24.32 -21.45
CA THR A 1017 -2.14 -25.70 -21.40
C THR A 1017 -3.67 -25.74 -21.36
N ASP A 1018 -4.28 -26.71 -22.04
CA ASP A 1018 -5.71 -27.01 -21.91
C ASP A 1018 -5.99 -28.07 -20.83
N ASN A 1019 -7.28 -28.35 -20.57
CA ASN A 1019 -7.72 -29.32 -19.58
C ASN A 1019 -7.37 -30.78 -19.94
N GLN A 1020 -6.81 -31.04 -21.12
CA GLN A 1020 -6.29 -32.33 -21.55
C GLN A 1020 -4.75 -32.35 -21.60
N ASP A 1021 -4.09 -31.34 -21.01
CA ASP A 1021 -2.64 -31.14 -21.03
C ASP A 1021 -2.04 -31.00 -22.44
N ASN A 1022 -2.83 -30.58 -23.44
CA ASN A 1022 -2.26 -30.14 -24.71
C ASN A 1022 -1.65 -28.76 -24.56
N ILE A 1023 -0.58 -28.50 -25.31
CA ILE A 1023 0.23 -27.30 -25.22
C ILE A 1023 -0.02 -26.43 -26.45
N TYR A 1024 -0.53 -25.23 -26.26
CA TYR A 1024 -0.69 -24.25 -27.32
C TYR A 1024 0.43 -23.21 -27.24
N VAL A 1025 1.03 -22.90 -28.38
CA VAL A 1025 2.17 -21.98 -28.48
C VAL A 1025 1.89 -20.94 -29.57
N ALA A 1026 1.96 -19.66 -29.20
CA ALA A 1026 1.96 -18.57 -30.17
C ALA A 1026 3.32 -18.51 -30.86
N ASN A 1027 3.30 -18.49 -32.19
CA ASN A 1027 4.47 -18.65 -33.04
C ASN A 1027 4.63 -17.44 -33.97
N PRO A 1028 5.00 -16.27 -33.42
CA PRO A 1028 4.97 -15.00 -34.13
C PRO A 1028 5.87 -14.96 -35.37
N GLY A 1029 6.98 -15.72 -35.37
CA GLY A 1029 7.88 -15.80 -36.52
C GLY A 1029 7.26 -16.48 -37.76
N GLU A 1030 6.18 -17.24 -37.60
CA GLU A 1030 5.44 -17.89 -38.69
C GLU A 1030 3.95 -17.47 -38.70
N HIS A 1031 3.58 -16.42 -37.96
CA HIS A 1031 2.23 -15.86 -37.89
C HIS A 1031 1.13 -16.90 -37.62
N ASN A 1032 1.39 -17.89 -36.77
CA ASN A 1032 0.46 -18.98 -36.48
C ASN A 1032 0.44 -19.38 -34.99
N ILE A 1033 -0.48 -20.27 -34.64
CA ILE A 1033 -0.55 -20.93 -33.34
C ILE A 1033 -0.36 -22.43 -33.55
N LEU A 1034 0.50 -23.05 -32.75
CA LEU A 1034 0.76 -24.49 -32.80
C LEU A 1034 0.20 -25.17 -31.57
N LYS A 1035 -0.52 -26.28 -31.75
CA LYS A 1035 -0.99 -27.17 -30.68
C LYS A 1035 -0.13 -28.43 -30.66
N PHE A 1036 0.42 -28.78 -29.52
CA PHE A 1036 1.18 -30.00 -29.28
C PHE A 1036 0.50 -30.88 -28.23
N SER A 1037 0.79 -32.17 -28.24
CA SER A 1037 0.54 -33.03 -27.07
C SER A 1037 1.52 -32.69 -25.94
N SER A 1038 1.24 -33.14 -24.71
CA SER A 1038 2.17 -33.05 -23.57
C SER A 1038 3.53 -33.73 -23.80
N GLU A 1039 3.63 -34.53 -24.86
CA GLU A 1039 4.85 -35.20 -25.32
C GLU A 1039 5.55 -34.47 -26.48
N GLY A 1040 5.09 -33.29 -26.87
CA GLY A 1040 5.71 -32.46 -27.92
C GLY A 1040 5.39 -32.91 -29.35
N GLN A 1041 4.35 -33.71 -29.56
CA GLN A 1041 3.90 -34.07 -30.90
C GLN A 1041 2.97 -32.96 -31.44
N LEU A 1042 3.27 -32.40 -32.60
CA LEU A 1042 2.41 -31.39 -33.24
C LEU A 1042 1.07 -32.03 -33.64
N LEU A 1043 -0.03 -31.49 -33.13
CA LEU A 1043 -1.40 -31.96 -33.34
C LEU A 1043 -2.17 -31.09 -34.33
N LEU A 1044 -1.97 -29.77 -34.27
CA LEU A 1044 -2.71 -28.80 -35.08
C LEU A 1044 -1.89 -27.53 -35.29
N THR A 1045 -2.01 -26.95 -36.48
CA THR A 1045 -1.53 -25.59 -36.80
C THR A 1045 -2.74 -24.74 -37.13
N ILE A 1046 -2.88 -23.60 -36.47
CA ILE A 1046 -3.99 -22.67 -36.63
C ILE A 1046 -3.44 -21.39 -37.24
N SER A 1047 -4.11 -20.90 -38.29
CA SER A 1047 -3.83 -19.61 -38.94
C SER A 1047 -2.54 -19.54 -39.79
N GLY A 1048 -2.35 -18.40 -40.45
CA GLY A 1048 -1.20 -18.00 -41.25
C GLY A 1048 -1.20 -16.48 -41.47
N GLU A 1049 -0.13 -15.93 -42.06
CA GLU A 1049 0.05 -14.48 -42.25
C GLU A 1049 -1.10 -13.82 -43.02
N GLY A 1050 -1.55 -12.66 -42.55
CA GLY A 1050 -2.52 -11.80 -43.24
C GLY A 1050 -3.39 -10.98 -42.29
N ASP A 1051 -4.09 -10.00 -42.85
CA ASP A 1051 -4.92 -9.07 -42.06
C ASP A 1051 -6.39 -9.52 -41.92
N GLY A 1052 -6.77 -10.60 -42.60
CA GLY A 1052 -8.12 -11.16 -42.59
C GLY A 1052 -8.50 -11.83 -41.26
N ASN A 1053 -9.78 -12.17 -41.14
CA ASN A 1053 -10.30 -12.95 -40.01
C ASN A 1053 -9.67 -14.35 -39.99
N GLY A 1054 -9.11 -14.74 -38.85
CA GLY A 1054 -8.41 -16.02 -38.69
C GLY A 1054 -6.97 -16.01 -39.22
N GLN A 1055 -6.40 -14.83 -39.49
CA GLN A 1055 -5.01 -14.60 -39.94
C GLN A 1055 -4.29 -13.65 -38.97
N PHE A 1056 -2.95 -13.63 -38.94
CA PHE A 1056 -2.20 -12.71 -38.06
C PHE A 1056 -1.30 -11.76 -38.86
N GLY A 1057 -1.29 -10.49 -38.47
CA GLY A 1057 -0.61 -9.44 -39.23
C GLY A 1057 0.93 -9.51 -39.18
N ALA A 1058 1.55 -8.78 -40.11
CA ALA A 1058 3.00 -8.72 -40.29
C ALA A 1058 3.67 -7.44 -39.76
N GLY A 1059 2.91 -6.56 -39.08
CA GLY A 1059 3.44 -5.35 -38.43
C GLY A 1059 4.37 -5.67 -37.27
N ARG A 1060 4.98 -4.67 -36.63
CA ARG A 1060 5.86 -4.88 -35.47
C ARG A 1060 5.11 -4.58 -34.16
N PRO A 1061 5.07 -5.50 -33.18
CA PRO A 1061 5.54 -6.89 -33.23
C PRO A 1061 4.66 -7.78 -34.12
N SER A 1062 5.25 -8.79 -34.77
CA SER A 1062 4.63 -9.59 -35.83
C SER A 1062 3.92 -10.82 -35.29
N GLY A 1063 2.78 -11.20 -35.86
CA GLY A 1063 2.08 -12.43 -35.52
C GLY A 1063 1.42 -12.42 -34.13
N PRO A 1064 0.88 -13.57 -33.68
CA PRO A 1064 0.24 -13.67 -32.37
C PRO A 1064 1.28 -13.64 -31.23
N MET A 1065 0.95 -12.96 -30.13
CA MET A 1065 1.80 -12.91 -28.93
C MET A 1065 1.17 -13.63 -27.73
N GLY A 1066 0.26 -12.95 -27.01
CA GLY A 1066 -0.47 -13.54 -25.89
C GLY A 1066 -1.51 -14.55 -26.36
N ILE A 1067 -1.59 -15.68 -25.67
CA ILE A 1067 -2.54 -16.76 -25.95
C ILE A 1067 -3.13 -17.32 -24.66
N THR A 1068 -4.43 -17.62 -24.67
CA THR A 1068 -5.11 -18.35 -23.58
C THR A 1068 -6.18 -19.30 -24.14
N VAL A 1069 -6.61 -20.27 -23.33
CA VAL A 1069 -7.73 -21.17 -23.64
C VAL A 1069 -8.80 -21.10 -22.57
N ASP A 1070 -10.08 -21.13 -22.95
CA ASP A 1070 -11.20 -21.16 -22.01
C ASP A 1070 -11.54 -22.60 -21.57
N LYS A 1071 -12.46 -22.73 -20.61
CA LYS A 1071 -12.95 -24.02 -20.09
C LYS A 1071 -13.62 -24.92 -21.14
N ASN A 1072 -14.04 -24.36 -22.28
CA ASN A 1072 -14.64 -25.09 -23.40
C ASN A 1072 -13.59 -25.49 -24.46
N GLY A 1073 -12.33 -25.08 -24.28
CA GLY A 1073 -11.24 -25.30 -25.21
C GLY A 1073 -11.16 -24.29 -26.36
N ASN A 1074 -11.92 -23.19 -26.32
CA ASN A 1074 -11.77 -22.12 -27.30
C ASN A 1074 -10.46 -21.37 -27.02
N ILE A 1075 -9.82 -20.94 -28.10
CA ILE A 1075 -8.48 -20.34 -28.07
C ILE A 1075 -8.62 -18.85 -28.35
N TYR A 1076 -7.96 -18.04 -27.54
CA TYR A 1076 -7.92 -16.58 -27.68
C TYR A 1076 -6.47 -16.16 -27.91
N ALA A 1077 -6.26 -15.28 -28.88
CA ALA A 1077 -4.94 -14.77 -29.20
C ALA A 1077 -4.96 -13.27 -29.47
N VAL A 1078 -3.95 -12.57 -28.95
CA VAL A 1078 -3.72 -11.15 -29.22
C VAL A 1078 -2.91 -11.02 -30.52
N ASP A 1079 -3.40 -10.19 -31.42
CA ASP A 1079 -2.71 -9.76 -32.64
C ASP A 1079 -2.32 -8.28 -32.48
N PRO A 1080 -1.14 -8.00 -31.91
CA PRO A 1080 -0.71 -6.64 -31.58
C PRO A 1080 -0.52 -5.78 -32.82
N SER A 1081 -0.07 -6.37 -33.94
CA SER A 1081 0.17 -5.64 -35.19
C SER A 1081 -1.11 -5.03 -35.78
N LEU A 1082 -2.25 -5.65 -35.51
CA LEU A 1082 -3.58 -5.21 -35.96
C LEU A 1082 -4.47 -4.75 -34.80
N THR A 1083 -3.90 -4.62 -33.60
CA THR A 1083 -4.55 -4.12 -32.37
C THR A 1083 -5.89 -4.83 -32.09
N ARG A 1084 -5.92 -6.16 -32.16
CA ARG A 1084 -7.16 -6.97 -32.04
C ARG A 1084 -6.96 -8.26 -31.25
N VAL A 1085 -8.08 -8.85 -30.80
CA VAL A 1085 -8.12 -10.21 -30.24
C VAL A 1085 -8.95 -11.10 -31.15
N GLN A 1086 -8.46 -12.32 -31.38
CA GLN A 1086 -9.14 -13.34 -32.18
C GLN A 1086 -9.47 -14.58 -31.35
N LYS A 1087 -10.65 -15.15 -31.58
CA LYS A 1087 -11.17 -16.35 -30.93
C LYS A 1087 -11.32 -17.49 -31.95
N PHE A 1088 -10.89 -18.70 -31.59
CA PHE A 1088 -10.98 -19.92 -32.39
C PHE A 1088 -11.62 -21.05 -31.59
N ASP A 1089 -12.25 -22.00 -32.27
CA ASP A 1089 -12.73 -23.23 -31.65
C ASP A 1089 -11.59 -24.22 -31.39
N PRO A 1090 -11.81 -25.32 -30.63
CA PRO A 1090 -10.77 -26.31 -30.35
C PRO A 1090 -10.17 -27.01 -31.59
N SER A 1091 -10.85 -26.93 -32.74
CA SER A 1091 -10.40 -27.48 -34.02
C SER A 1091 -9.59 -26.47 -34.85
N GLY A 1092 -9.45 -25.24 -34.36
CA GLY A 1092 -8.71 -24.17 -35.03
C GLY A 1092 -9.54 -23.35 -36.02
N ASN A 1093 -10.87 -23.50 -36.04
CA ASN A 1093 -11.71 -22.67 -36.89
C ASN A 1093 -11.88 -21.28 -36.24
N PHE A 1094 -11.75 -20.23 -37.04
CA PHE A 1094 -12.04 -18.87 -36.60
C PHE A 1094 -13.51 -18.72 -36.18
N LEU A 1095 -13.74 -18.12 -35.02
CA LEU A 1095 -15.08 -17.83 -34.51
C LEU A 1095 -15.41 -16.34 -34.64
N LEU A 1096 -14.61 -15.47 -34.03
CA LEU A 1096 -14.83 -14.02 -34.02
C LEU A 1096 -13.56 -13.23 -33.72
N THR A 1097 -13.60 -11.94 -34.00
CA THR A 1097 -12.54 -10.98 -33.67
C THR A 1097 -13.17 -9.69 -33.15
N TRP A 1098 -12.44 -8.95 -32.32
CA TRP A 1098 -12.78 -7.59 -31.94
C TRP A 1098 -11.53 -6.73 -31.84
N ASN A 1099 -11.68 -5.43 -32.12
CA ASN A 1099 -10.60 -4.48 -31.99
C ASN A 1099 -10.46 -4.04 -30.53
N LEU A 1100 -9.22 -3.76 -30.12
CA LEU A 1100 -8.95 -3.11 -28.85
C LEU A 1100 -9.13 -1.59 -28.99
N PRO A 1101 -9.44 -0.85 -27.90
CA PRO A 1101 -9.61 0.60 -27.94
C PRO A 1101 -8.37 1.36 -28.46
N ASP A 1102 -8.57 2.51 -29.12
CA ASP A 1102 -7.52 3.30 -29.80
C ASP A 1102 -6.34 3.74 -28.91
N TYR A 1103 -6.53 3.76 -27.59
CA TYR A 1103 -5.47 4.07 -26.61
C TYR A 1103 -4.63 2.86 -26.20
N THR A 1104 -4.95 1.66 -26.71
CA THR A 1104 -4.20 0.42 -26.43
C THR A 1104 -2.98 0.37 -27.34
N THR A 1105 -1.78 0.54 -26.79
CA THR A 1105 -0.56 0.75 -27.61
C THR A 1105 0.47 -0.38 -27.50
N GLY A 1106 0.26 -1.38 -26.63
CA GLY A 1106 1.17 -2.51 -26.44
C GLY A 1106 0.48 -3.77 -25.91
N ALA A 1107 -0.64 -4.18 -26.52
CA ALA A 1107 -1.37 -5.38 -26.11
C ALA A 1107 -0.53 -6.65 -26.25
N ASN A 1108 -0.19 -7.31 -25.13
CA ASN A 1108 0.75 -8.43 -25.12
C ASN A 1108 0.22 -9.65 -24.34
N GLY A 1109 -0.29 -9.45 -23.13
CA GLY A 1109 -0.80 -10.52 -22.26
C GLY A 1109 -2.29 -10.76 -22.42
N ILE A 1110 -2.73 -12.01 -22.26
CA ILE A 1110 -4.16 -12.37 -22.25
C ILE A 1110 -4.45 -13.53 -21.31
N THR A 1111 -5.57 -13.47 -20.60
CA THR A 1111 -6.11 -14.60 -19.84
C THR A 1111 -7.64 -14.58 -19.83
N VAL A 1112 -8.28 -15.70 -19.54
CA VAL A 1112 -9.74 -15.84 -19.51
C VAL A 1112 -10.16 -16.56 -18.24
N ASP A 1113 -11.23 -16.08 -17.61
CA ASP A 1113 -11.80 -16.69 -16.41
C ASP A 1113 -12.92 -17.69 -16.74
N ASP A 1114 -13.41 -18.44 -15.75
CA ASP A 1114 -14.47 -19.44 -15.97
C ASP A 1114 -15.84 -18.81 -16.29
N ASN A 1115 -16.00 -17.51 -16.04
CA ASN A 1115 -17.16 -16.73 -16.43
C ASN A 1115 -17.03 -16.20 -17.88
N LEU A 1116 -15.96 -16.58 -18.57
CA LEU A 1116 -15.61 -16.19 -19.92
C LEU A 1116 -15.34 -14.67 -20.06
N ILE A 1117 -14.88 -14.03 -18.99
CA ILE A 1117 -14.32 -12.67 -19.06
C ILE A 1117 -12.88 -12.77 -19.53
N VAL A 1118 -12.55 -12.01 -20.58
CA VAL A 1118 -11.23 -11.98 -21.20
C VAL A 1118 -10.48 -10.74 -20.69
N TYR A 1119 -9.31 -10.95 -20.11
CA TYR A 1119 -8.43 -9.89 -19.61
C TYR A 1119 -7.27 -9.74 -20.57
N VAL A 1120 -7.03 -8.53 -21.06
CA VAL A 1120 -5.97 -8.20 -22.02
C VAL A 1120 -5.07 -7.14 -21.41
N GLY A 1121 -3.77 -7.40 -21.31
CA GLY A 1121 -2.79 -6.47 -20.76
C GLY A 1121 -2.22 -5.57 -21.83
N ASP A 1122 -2.23 -4.25 -21.57
CA ASP A 1122 -1.50 -3.25 -22.34
C ASP A 1122 -0.17 -2.93 -21.64
N PHE A 1123 0.95 -3.12 -22.35
CA PHE A 1123 2.28 -2.87 -21.83
C PHE A 1123 2.50 -1.39 -21.46
N TYR A 1124 1.96 -0.45 -22.23
CA TYR A 1124 2.08 0.99 -21.95
C TYR A 1124 0.86 1.55 -21.19
N GLY A 1125 -0.23 0.77 -21.15
CA GLY A 1125 -1.50 1.09 -20.53
C GLY A 1125 -1.81 0.21 -19.31
N SER A 1126 -3.09 -0.16 -19.15
CA SER A 1126 -3.57 -0.99 -18.03
C SER A 1126 -4.12 -2.34 -18.55
N ILE A 1127 -4.69 -3.16 -17.67
CA ILE A 1127 -5.39 -4.39 -18.05
C ILE A 1127 -6.86 -4.07 -18.35
N HIS A 1128 -7.34 -4.55 -19.49
CA HIS A 1128 -8.68 -4.32 -20.01
C HIS A 1128 -9.51 -5.61 -20.01
N LYS A 1129 -10.79 -5.52 -19.66
CA LYS A 1129 -11.74 -6.64 -19.61
C LYS A 1129 -12.69 -6.60 -20.79
N PHE A 1130 -12.98 -7.77 -21.34
CA PHE A 1130 -13.91 -7.96 -22.44
C PHE A 1130 -14.83 -9.15 -22.17
N SER A 1131 -16.04 -9.14 -22.72
CA SER A 1131 -16.84 -10.36 -22.82
C SER A 1131 -16.19 -11.33 -23.80
N ASP A 1132 -16.60 -12.60 -23.75
CA ASP A 1132 -16.16 -13.65 -24.69
C ASP A 1132 -16.58 -13.43 -26.16
N THR A 1133 -17.35 -12.37 -26.39
CA THR A 1133 -17.86 -11.84 -27.66
C THR A 1133 -17.25 -10.49 -28.04
N GLY A 1134 -16.35 -9.95 -27.21
CA GLY A 1134 -15.55 -8.75 -27.51
C GLY A 1134 -16.13 -7.41 -27.06
N ASN A 1135 -17.20 -7.40 -26.25
CA ASN A 1135 -17.70 -6.14 -25.68
C ASN A 1135 -16.76 -5.67 -24.57
N PHE A 1136 -16.34 -4.40 -24.60
CA PHE A 1136 -15.51 -3.82 -23.55
C PHE A 1136 -16.32 -3.71 -22.24
N LEU A 1137 -15.75 -4.25 -21.15
CA LEU A 1137 -16.38 -4.30 -19.82
C LEU A 1137 -15.67 -3.39 -18.81
N GLY A 1138 -14.68 -2.61 -19.23
CA GLY A 1138 -13.85 -1.77 -18.36
C GLY A 1138 -12.59 -2.48 -17.86
N GLY A 1139 -12.06 -2.04 -16.72
CA GLY A 1139 -10.82 -2.57 -16.12
C GLY A 1139 -10.06 -1.44 -15.43
N ASN A 1140 -9.94 -1.50 -14.10
CA ASN A 1140 -9.21 -0.51 -13.30
C ASN A 1140 -8.06 -1.22 -12.59
N PHE A 1141 -6.92 -1.36 -13.28
CA PHE A 1141 -5.70 -1.94 -12.71
C PHE A 1141 -4.61 -0.84 -12.73
N PRO A 1142 -4.68 0.17 -11.85
CA PRO A 1142 -3.89 1.40 -11.96
C PRO A 1142 -2.37 1.17 -11.90
N ASP A 1143 -1.94 0.12 -11.22
CA ASP A 1143 -0.52 -0.25 -11.06
C ASP A 1143 -0.06 -1.34 -12.05
N SER A 1144 -0.85 -1.66 -13.09
CA SER A 1144 -0.52 -2.74 -14.04
C SER A 1144 0.21 -2.27 -15.31
N LYS A 1145 0.70 -1.03 -15.34
CA LYS A 1145 1.54 -0.53 -16.44
C LYS A 1145 2.80 -1.38 -16.53
N GLY A 1146 3.12 -1.86 -17.72
CA GLY A 1146 4.18 -2.86 -17.93
C GLY A 1146 3.70 -4.30 -17.89
N SER A 1147 2.39 -4.55 -17.91
CA SER A 1147 1.84 -5.91 -17.93
C SER A 1147 2.37 -6.73 -19.12
N GLY A 1148 3.05 -7.82 -18.80
CA GLY A 1148 3.46 -8.88 -19.73
C GLY A 1148 2.47 -10.04 -19.64
N GLY A 1149 2.92 -11.19 -19.14
CA GLY A 1149 2.09 -12.38 -18.96
C GLY A 1149 1.00 -12.18 -17.90
N LEU A 1150 -0.19 -12.68 -18.21
CA LEU A 1150 -1.36 -12.66 -17.34
C LEU A 1150 -1.83 -14.09 -17.04
N ARG A 1151 -2.22 -14.36 -15.79
CA ARG A 1151 -2.80 -15.66 -15.42
C ARG A 1151 -3.92 -15.51 -14.39
N MET A 1152 -5.15 -15.84 -14.80
CA MET A 1152 -6.27 -15.98 -13.88
C MET A 1152 -6.19 -17.33 -13.14
N VAL A 1153 -6.40 -17.30 -11.82
CA VAL A 1153 -6.39 -18.46 -10.93
C VAL A 1153 -7.65 -18.44 -10.08
N GLU A 1154 -8.41 -19.54 -10.12
CA GLU A 1154 -9.64 -19.76 -9.33
C GLU A 1154 -10.71 -18.64 -9.43
N ASN A 1155 -10.71 -17.87 -10.53
CA ASN A 1155 -11.54 -16.66 -10.71
C ASN A 1155 -11.41 -15.64 -9.58
N LYS A 1156 -10.31 -15.69 -8.83
CA LYS A 1156 -10.08 -14.89 -7.61
C LYS A 1156 -8.77 -14.11 -7.65
N TYR A 1157 -7.78 -14.62 -8.38
CA TYR A 1157 -6.45 -14.02 -8.41
C TYR A 1157 -5.98 -13.87 -9.86
N LEU A 1158 -5.77 -12.63 -10.30
CA LEU A 1158 -5.13 -12.29 -11.55
C LEU A 1158 -3.65 -12.00 -11.30
N PHE A 1159 -2.79 -12.95 -11.66
CA PHE A 1159 -1.35 -12.79 -11.63
C PHE A 1159 -0.88 -12.02 -12.86
N VAL A 1160 0.02 -11.07 -12.64
CA VAL A 1160 0.52 -10.15 -13.66
C VAL A 1160 2.04 -10.10 -13.55
N ALA A 1161 2.74 -10.54 -14.59
CA ALA A 1161 4.17 -10.33 -14.70
C ALA A 1161 4.41 -8.90 -15.20
N ASN A 1162 4.89 -8.02 -14.32
CA ASN A 1162 5.08 -6.61 -14.64
C ASN A 1162 6.54 -6.34 -15.01
N ASN A 1163 6.75 -6.01 -16.29
CA ASN A 1163 8.05 -5.76 -16.87
C ASN A 1163 8.63 -4.38 -16.54
N LEU A 1164 7.79 -3.36 -16.30
CA LEU A 1164 8.29 -2.03 -15.93
C LEU A 1164 8.74 -2.03 -14.46
N ASP A 1165 7.91 -2.61 -13.60
CA ASP A 1165 8.19 -2.72 -12.16
C ASP A 1165 9.11 -3.88 -11.79
N GLN A 1166 9.42 -4.77 -12.74
CA GLN A 1166 10.31 -5.93 -12.56
C GLN A 1166 9.85 -6.84 -11.41
N CYS A 1167 8.54 -7.09 -11.36
CA CYS A 1167 7.88 -7.78 -10.25
C CYS A 1167 6.73 -8.66 -10.77
N ILE A 1168 6.18 -9.50 -9.89
CA ILE A 1168 4.88 -10.11 -10.09
C ILE A 1168 3.88 -9.42 -9.17
N GLN A 1169 2.75 -9.00 -9.75
CA GLN A 1169 1.61 -8.44 -9.03
C GLN A 1169 0.46 -9.45 -9.07
N VAL A 1170 -0.33 -9.48 -8.00
CA VAL A 1170 -1.55 -10.28 -7.93
C VAL A 1170 -2.69 -9.35 -7.62
N PHE A 1171 -3.66 -9.29 -8.51
CA PHE A 1171 -4.87 -8.50 -8.36
C PHE A 1171 -6.07 -9.41 -8.09
N SER A 1172 -7.10 -8.86 -7.46
CA SER A 1172 -8.44 -9.43 -7.52
C SER A 1172 -9.04 -9.23 -8.94
N PRO A 1173 -10.10 -9.96 -9.32
CA PRO A 1173 -10.70 -9.80 -10.64
C PRO A 1173 -11.23 -8.38 -10.86
N ASP A 1174 -11.63 -7.65 -9.82
CA ASP A 1174 -12.09 -6.25 -9.85
C ASP A 1174 -10.96 -5.21 -9.95
N GLY A 1175 -9.70 -5.60 -9.73
CA GLY A 1175 -8.53 -4.76 -9.96
C GLY A 1175 -7.84 -4.20 -8.72
N GLN A 1176 -8.20 -4.69 -7.53
CA GLN A 1176 -7.47 -4.37 -6.29
C GLN A 1176 -6.16 -5.15 -6.23
N LEU A 1177 -5.05 -4.49 -5.93
CA LEU A 1177 -3.77 -5.17 -5.72
C LEU A 1177 -3.80 -5.93 -4.38
N ILE A 1178 -3.68 -7.26 -4.44
CA ILE A 1178 -3.68 -8.15 -3.27
C ILE A 1178 -2.26 -8.28 -2.71
N THR A 1179 -1.28 -8.53 -3.58
CA THR A 1179 0.13 -8.59 -3.20
C THR A 1179 1.04 -8.34 -4.39
N LYS A 1180 2.31 -8.04 -4.10
CA LYS A 1180 3.37 -7.81 -5.09
C LYS A 1180 4.67 -8.36 -4.53
N TRP A 1181 5.46 -9.03 -5.37
CA TRP A 1181 6.81 -9.46 -4.99
C TRP A 1181 7.78 -9.40 -6.15
N GLY A 1182 9.05 -9.38 -5.77
CA GLY A 1182 10.18 -9.26 -6.67
C GLY A 1182 10.52 -7.83 -7.00
N SER A 1183 11.78 -7.68 -7.39
CA SER A 1183 12.42 -6.44 -7.77
C SER A 1183 13.38 -6.74 -8.90
N ARG A 1184 13.86 -5.70 -9.57
CA ARG A 1184 14.88 -5.87 -10.61
C ARG A 1184 16.14 -6.55 -10.06
N GLY A 1185 16.63 -7.58 -10.75
CA GLY A 1185 17.89 -8.23 -10.44
C GLY A 1185 18.01 -9.69 -10.88
N SER A 1186 19.14 -10.31 -10.51
CA SER A 1186 19.49 -11.70 -10.81
C SER A 1186 19.53 -12.61 -9.57
N GLY A 1187 19.27 -12.08 -8.37
CA GLY A 1187 19.22 -12.85 -7.12
C GLY A 1187 17.90 -13.61 -6.93
N GLU A 1188 17.83 -14.52 -5.96
CA GLU A 1188 16.61 -15.26 -5.63
C GLU A 1188 15.43 -14.30 -5.37
N GLY A 1189 14.30 -14.51 -6.05
CA GLY A 1189 13.15 -13.62 -5.95
C GLY A 1189 13.25 -12.33 -6.75
N GLN A 1190 14.35 -12.07 -7.45
CA GLN A 1190 14.52 -10.90 -8.33
C GLN A 1190 14.32 -11.26 -9.80
N PHE A 1191 13.79 -10.32 -10.58
CA PHE A 1191 13.43 -10.52 -11.98
C PHE A 1191 14.14 -9.54 -12.91
N ASN A 1192 14.32 -9.93 -14.17
CA ASN A 1192 14.80 -9.03 -15.22
C ASN A 1192 14.02 -9.34 -16.51
N TYR A 1193 13.01 -8.51 -16.77
CA TYR A 1193 11.94 -8.71 -17.74
C TYR A 1193 11.18 -10.02 -17.49
N PRO A 1194 10.41 -10.13 -16.39
CA PRO A 1194 9.54 -11.28 -16.15
C PRO A 1194 8.38 -11.23 -17.16
N TRP A 1195 8.47 -12.04 -18.20
CA TRP A 1195 7.44 -12.07 -19.25
C TRP A 1195 6.34 -13.09 -18.96
N GLY A 1196 6.69 -14.25 -18.38
CA GLY A 1196 5.74 -15.33 -18.10
C GLY A 1196 5.45 -15.53 -16.62
N ILE A 1197 4.20 -15.89 -16.30
CA ILE A 1197 3.75 -16.31 -14.97
C ILE A 1197 2.75 -17.47 -15.06
N ALA A 1198 2.98 -18.54 -14.31
CA ALA A 1198 2.07 -19.69 -14.19
C ALA A 1198 1.90 -20.10 -12.73
N VAL A 1199 0.76 -20.69 -12.39
CA VAL A 1199 0.48 -21.21 -11.05
C VAL A 1199 -0.01 -22.65 -11.17
N ASP A 1200 0.59 -23.56 -10.42
CA ASP A 1200 0.18 -24.97 -10.41
C ASP A 1200 -0.95 -25.26 -9.42
N LYS A 1201 -1.54 -26.45 -9.52
CA LYS A 1201 -2.64 -26.91 -8.64
C LYS A 1201 -2.25 -27.06 -7.15
N GLN A 1202 -0.96 -26.96 -6.82
CA GLN A 1202 -0.45 -27.00 -5.45
C GLN A 1202 -0.26 -25.58 -4.89
N GLY A 1203 -0.51 -24.54 -5.70
CA GLY A 1203 -0.38 -23.13 -5.30
C GLY A 1203 1.04 -22.58 -5.46
N PHE A 1204 1.94 -23.27 -6.17
CA PHE A 1204 3.26 -22.69 -6.48
C PHE A 1204 3.18 -21.80 -7.72
N ALA A 1205 3.77 -20.62 -7.63
CA ALA A 1205 3.92 -19.71 -8.77
C ALA A 1205 5.30 -19.88 -9.42
N TYR A 1206 5.33 -19.87 -10.76
CA TYR A 1206 6.51 -20.04 -11.59
C TYR A 1206 6.63 -18.88 -12.56
N THR A 1207 7.83 -18.30 -12.67
CA THR A 1207 8.09 -17.20 -13.61
C THR A 1207 9.42 -17.39 -14.32
N ALA A 1208 9.46 -16.96 -15.59
CA ALA A 1208 10.65 -16.97 -16.44
C ALA A 1208 11.04 -15.53 -16.81
N GLY A 1209 12.33 -15.21 -16.73
CA GLY A 1209 12.86 -13.88 -17.05
C GLY A 1209 13.71 -13.87 -18.32
N GLN A 1210 13.45 -12.95 -19.23
CA GLN A 1210 14.19 -12.85 -20.51
C GLN A 1210 15.68 -12.56 -20.30
N ASN A 1211 16.00 -11.59 -19.44
CA ASN A 1211 17.39 -11.18 -19.15
C ASN A 1211 17.93 -11.79 -17.85
N ASN A 1212 17.20 -12.77 -17.32
CA ASN A 1212 17.61 -13.64 -16.23
C ASN A 1212 17.19 -15.06 -16.61
N PRO A 1213 17.93 -15.73 -17.52
CA PRO A 1213 17.51 -16.91 -18.29
C PRO A 1213 17.40 -18.15 -17.39
N ARG A 1214 16.39 -18.14 -16.52
CA ARG A 1214 16.05 -19.15 -15.54
C ARG A 1214 14.56 -19.08 -15.21
N VAL A 1215 14.05 -20.18 -14.68
CA VAL A 1215 12.74 -20.26 -14.05
C VAL A 1215 12.91 -20.13 -12.55
N GLN A 1216 12.02 -19.40 -11.89
CA GLN A 1216 11.95 -19.29 -10.43
C GLN A 1216 10.60 -19.78 -9.91
N LYS A 1217 10.61 -20.52 -8.80
CA LYS A 1217 9.45 -21.11 -8.12
C LYS A 1217 9.21 -20.46 -6.76
N PHE A 1218 7.95 -20.16 -6.45
CA PHE A 1218 7.51 -19.44 -5.25
C PHE A 1218 6.35 -20.13 -4.52
N SER A 1219 6.29 -20.00 -3.19
CA SER A 1219 5.24 -20.59 -2.34
C SER A 1219 4.53 -19.54 -1.47
N PHE A 1220 3.20 -19.61 -1.41
CA PHE A 1220 2.35 -18.76 -0.57
C PHE A 1220 2.03 -19.36 0.81
N SER A 1221 2.51 -20.58 1.13
CA SER A 1221 2.20 -21.28 2.37
C SER A 1221 3.20 -21.04 3.51
N GLY A 1222 3.76 -19.82 3.60
CA GLY A 1222 4.87 -19.46 4.50
C GLY A 1222 4.46 -19.13 5.92
#